data_AF-A0A842NU47-F1
#
_entry.id   AF-A0A842NU47-F1
#
_cell.length_a   1.000
_cell.length_b   1.000
_cell.length_c   1.000
_cell.angle_alpha   90.00
_cell.angle_beta   90.00
_cell.angle_gamma   90.00
#
_symmetry.space_group_name_H-M   'P 1'
#
loop_
_entity.id
_entity.type
_entity.pdbx_description
1 polymer ?
#
loop_
_entity_poly.entity_id
_entity_poly.type
_entity_poly.pdbx_seq_one_letter_code
_entity_poly.pdbx_strand_id
1 'polypeptide(L)'
;MTLAGIELVYLVNDIEEKTSGYYASNIWGINRNSLLFKLHHTTKPDIMLMVSSIGMWITDKKIDTIEPNKMLRRLRSDLLRAKLTKIEQIGTERIAYFTFTNFEKEFILIVEFFGDGNIILCNGDKKILALLHSIDVRHRQLRVGLNYIPPPEDGLDVLNLTKESFRELFSSSGIGKTIGRGLGLPKKYVEEIIRLSGIDSKKPSNEITDEEFEALFEIITSTLSKVTQGPHDPSVIIEDNVHDAYPIRFSDDNLNAKKVDSFNEGLDIVFTEEILEKGKSLFSSPADKKIESLEKTLTEQKNAISIVIEKSKTIAEVANLLFAMTSQGQHNVRDESITNSLKEKNAEIISEKGISYMKINESKIRIDPDSSLPTIASKLFDESKKQKGAVKSIEKLMKKTEEKLEKTIEKGEIAKGSVGFKEIRKKSWYERYRWFFTSDGVLAVGGRDSSSNSAIIRKYLENNDKVFHAEVHGSPFFLLKAEDEELLPLSLEEVAHATVCFSRAWQISAYGMSSFWVNPDQVKKGAPTGQSMAKGSFMINGTRNFIKVSSLKLAVGIFKEDEDYLMVCGPPEPIKKKCLCYAVIEPGGSTMSDVGKKIRAEFDKTNEGFKKIFLIDDYVRALPTGSSKVTETGSSKVTETD
;
A
#
# COMPACT_ATOMS: atom_id res chain seq x y z
N MET A 1 -5.99 -3.74 14.86
CA MET A 1 -5.11 -3.57 16.05
C MET A 1 -5.18 -2.15 16.60
N THR A 2 -4.95 -1.93 17.90
CA THR A 2 -4.69 -0.56 18.44
C THR A 2 -3.25 -0.44 18.90
N LEU A 3 -2.52 0.56 18.40
CA LEU A 3 -1.16 0.84 18.81
C LEU A 3 -1.12 1.32 20.28
N ALA A 4 -0.30 0.67 21.11
CA ALA A 4 -0.14 1.04 22.52
C ALA A 4 0.79 2.24 22.69
N GLY A 5 0.62 2.97 23.80
CA GLY A 5 1.49 4.11 24.14
C GLY A 5 2.97 3.73 24.25
N ILE A 6 3.26 2.62 24.93
CA ILE A 6 4.63 2.09 25.08
C ILE A 6 5.22 1.56 23.76
N GLU A 7 4.38 1.07 22.85
CA GLU A 7 4.81 0.64 21.51
C GLU A 7 5.17 1.86 20.64
N LEU A 8 4.38 2.94 20.77
CA LEU A 8 4.63 4.20 20.08
C LEU A 8 5.97 4.82 20.49
N VAL A 9 6.41 4.67 21.74
CA VAL A 9 7.70 5.21 22.22
C VAL A 9 8.85 4.66 21.38
N TYR A 10 8.87 3.34 21.18
CA TYR A 10 9.86 2.70 20.33
C TYR A 10 9.77 3.19 18.89
N LEU A 11 8.56 3.23 18.31
CA LEU A 11 8.36 3.63 16.92
C LEU A 11 8.79 5.07 16.66
N VAL A 12 8.49 5.98 17.58
CA VAL A 12 8.89 7.39 17.49
C VAL A 12 10.41 7.49 17.45
N ASN A 13 11.11 6.81 18.35
CA ASN A 13 12.57 6.81 18.40
C ASN A 13 13.17 6.19 17.12
N ASP A 14 12.69 5.01 16.71
CA ASP A 14 13.18 4.29 15.52
C ASP A 14 12.96 5.09 14.22
N ILE A 15 11.76 5.69 14.06
CA ILE A 15 11.44 6.48 12.88
C ILE A 15 12.18 7.82 12.91
N GLU A 16 12.35 8.47 14.06
CA GLU A 16 13.13 9.71 14.18
C GLU A 16 14.58 9.48 13.74
N GLU A 17 15.22 8.42 14.25
CA GLU A 17 16.59 8.06 13.88
C GLU A 17 16.72 7.84 12.37
N LYS A 18 15.79 7.06 11.78
CA LYS A 18 15.81 6.74 10.34
C LYS A 18 15.52 7.95 9.45
N THR A 19 14.65 8.85 9.90
CA THR A 19 14.17 9.99 9.09
C THR A 19 14.89 11.31 9.39
N SER A 20 15.83 11.32 10.32
CA SER A 20 16.64 12.49 10.64
C SER A 20 17.34 13.05 9.39
N GLY A 21 17.12 14.34 9.12
CA GLY A 21 17.69 15.03 7.97
C GLY A 21 16.88 14.96 6.67
N TYR A 22 15.76 14.22 6.65
CA TYR A 22 14.94 14.07 5.46
C TYR A 22 14.00 15.26 5.23
N TYR A 23 13.60 15.45 3.97
CA TYR A 23 12.65 16.47 3.53
C TYR A 23 11.38 15.80 3.00
N ALA A 24 10.21 16.35 3.31
CA ALA A 24 8.96 15.87 2.70
C ALA A 24 8.94 16.25 1.21
N SER A 25 9.20 15.28 0.33
CA SER A 25 9.26 15.48 -1.12
C SER A 25 7.90 15.29 -1.81
N ASN A 26 7.06 14.43 -1.24
CA ASN A 26 5.69 14.23 -1.69
C ASN A 26 4.79 13.72 -0.56
N ILE A 27 3.48 13.89 -0.71
CA ILE A 27 2.47 13.34 0.19
C ILE A 27 1.32 12.82 -0.68
N TRP A 28 0.87 11.59 -0.46
CA TRP A 28 -0.32 11.01 -1.09
C TRP A 28 -1.41 10.81 -0.04
N GLY A 29 -2.65 11.09 -0.41
CA GLY A 29 -3.81 10.65 0.37
C GLY A 29 -4.18 9.24 -0.04
N ILE A 30 -4.25 8.33 0.92
CA ILE A 30 -4.63 6.93 0.66
C ILE A 30 -6.14 6.78 0.89
N ASN A 31 -6.61 7.17 2.06
CA ASN A 31 -8.03 7.27 2.39
C ASN A 31 -8.26 8.50 3.30
N ARG A 32 -9.46 8.65 3.85
CA ARG A 32 -9.82 9.79 4.70
C ARG A 32 -8.89 9.99 5.90
N ASN A 33 -8.32 8.90 6.41
CA ASN A 33 -7.57 8.89 7.67
C ASN A 33 -6.09 8.55 7.50
N SER A 34 -5.64 8.25 6.28
CA SER A 34 -4.28 7.75 6.01
C SER A 34 -3.58 8.56 4.92
N LEU A 35 -2.33 8.91 5.18
CA LEU A 35 -1.46 9.71 4.34
C LEU A 35 -0.11 9.01 4.20
N LEU A 36 0.40 8.93 2.99
CA LEU A 36 1.72 8.36 2.70
C LEU A 36 2.69 9.50 2.40
N PHE A 37 3.69 9.70 3.25
CA PHE A 37 4.75 10.69 3.08
C PHE A 37 5.94 10.08 2.36
N LYS A 38 6.40 10.73 1.29
CA LYS A 38 7.71 10.46 0.69
C LYS A 38 8.74 11.40 1.28
N LEU A 39 9.59 10.86 2.13
CA LEU A 39 10.71 11.57 2.72
C LEU A 39 11.95 11.35 1.84
N HIS A 40 12.59 12.44 1.42
CA HIS A 40 13.79 12.42 0.58
C HIS A 40 15.02 12.86 1.38
N HIS A 41 16.12 12.13 1.24
CA HIS A 41 17.43 12.54 1.74
C HIS A 41 18.43 12.74 0.61
N THR A 42 19.37 13.66 0.81
CA THR A 42 20.36 13.98 -0.24
C THR A 42 21.40 12.88 -0.46
N THR A 43 21.47 11.88 0.44
CA THR A 43 22.45 10.77 0.37
C THR A 43 21.91 9.39 0.68
N LYS A 44 20.75 9.31 1.31
CA LYS A 44 20.16 8.05 1.77
C LYS A 44 18.95 7.75 0.87
N PRO A 45 18.53 6.48 0.75
CA PRO A 45 17.32 6.12 0.02
C PRO A 45 16.09 6.88 0.53
N ASP A 46 15.12 7.10 -0.35
CA ASP A 46 13.85 7.69 0.04
C ASP A 46 13.13 6.78 1.04
N ILE A 47 12.51 7.37 2.06
CA ILE A 47 11.69 6.67 3.04
C ILE A 47 10.23 6.97 2.75
N MET A 48 9.40 5.94 2.79
CA MET A 48 7.95 6.07 2.65
C MET A 48 7.34 5.82 4.02
N LEU A 49 6.78 6.87 4.61
CA LEU A 49 6.21 6.85 5.95
C LEU A 49 4.69 6.94 5.84
N MET A 50 4.00 5.87 6.26
CA MET A 50 2.56 5.91 6.41
C MET A 50 2.21 6.58 7.74
N VAL A 51 1.31 7.54 7.68
CA VAL A 51 0.72 8.22 8.84
C VAL A 51 -0.79 8.06 8.75
N SER A 52 -1.36 7.26 9.65
CA SER A 52 -2.79 6.96 9.72
C SER A 52 -3.35 7.23 11.11
N SER A 53 -4.68 7.32 11.24
CA SER A 53 -5.33 7.44 12.55
C SER A 53 -5.17 6.18 13.41
N ILE A 54 -4.82 5.03 12.81
CA ILE A 54 -4.58 3.76 13.53
C ILE A 54 -3.12 3.54 13.95
N GLY A 55 -2.17 4.26 13.34
CA GLY A 55 -0.75 4.07 13.60
C GLY A 55 0.16 4.77 12.58
N MET A 56 1.47 4.59 12.76
CA MET A 56 2.50 5.03 11.82
C MET A 56 3.54 3.93 11.61
N TRP A 57 4.07 3.83 10.39
CA TRP A 57 5.10 2.86 10.05
C TRP A 57 5.81 3.25 8.75
N ILE A 58 7.05 2.81 8.59
CA ILE A 58 7.79 2.86 7.33
C ILE A 58 7.36 1.66 6.49
N THR A 59 7.09 1.88 5.21
CA THR A 59 6.63 0.84 4.29
C THR A 59 7.43 0.90 2.99
N ASP A 60 7.51 -0.21 2.26
CA ASP A 60 7.87 -0.22 0.84
C ASP A 60 6.62 -0.32 -0.06
N LYS A 61 5.41 -0.37 0.51
CA LYS A 61 4.16 -0.52 -0.22
C LYS A 61 3.55 0.84 -0.53
N LYS A 62 3.47 1.16 -1.82
CA LYS A 62 2.69 2.30 -2.30
C LYS A 62 1.25 1.87 -2.52
N ILE A 63 0.40 2.08 -1.51
CA ILE A 63 -1.04 1.89 -1.65
C ILE A 63 -1.60 2.93 -2.64
N ASP A 64 -2.44 2.50 -3.57
CA ASP A 64 -3.14 3.41 -4.47
C ASP A 64 -4.23 4.18 -3.71
N THR A 65 -4.60 5.37 -4.20
CA THR A 65 -5.62 6.20 -3.53
C THR A 65 -6.99 5.52 -3.58
N ILE A 66 -7.51 5.16 -2.41
CA ILE A 66 -8.82 4.54 -2.18
C ILE A 66 -9.90 5.64 -2.09
N GLU A 67 -9.66 6.64 -1.24
CA GLU A 67 -10.57 7.76 -1.02
C GLU A 67 -9.81 9.10 -0.91
N PRO A 68 -10.43 10.24 -1.31
CA PRO A 68 -9.80 11.54 -1.17
C PRO A 68 -9.62 11.92 0.31
N ASN A 69 -8.42 12.39 0.65
CA ASN A 69 -8.11 12.92 1.97
C ASN A 69 -8.27 14.44 1.99
N LYS A 70 -9.10 14.99 2.89
CA LYS A 70 -9.40 16.43 2.98
C LYS A 70 -8.20 17.28 3.39
N MET A 71 -7.26 16.70 4.15
CA MET A 71 -6.05 17.37 4.65
C MET A 71 -4.96 17.47 3.59
N LEU A 72 -4.99 16.60 2.57
CA LEU A 72 -3.90 16.43 1.61
C LEU A 72 -3.45 17.74 0.95
N ARG A 73 -4.41 18.57 0.50
CA ARG A 73 -4.09 19.84 -0.15
C ARG A 73 -3.33 20.77 0.79
N ARG A 74 -3.77 20.87 2.05
CA ARG A 74 -3.16 21.76 3.04
C ARG A 74 -1.77 21.27 3.43
N LEU A 75 -1.64 19.97 3.72
CA LEU A 75 -0.36 19.35 4.05
C LEU A 75 0.65 19.54 2.92
N ARG A 76 0.25 19.39 1.66
CA ARG A 76 1.17 19.61 0.53
C ARG A 76 1.59 21.07 0.38
N SER A 77 0.69 22.01 0.65
CA SER A 77 1.00 23.44 0.60
C SER A 77 2.02 23.85 1.66
N ASP A 78 1.92 23.27 2.86
CA ASP A 78 2.69 23.73 4.02
C ASP A 78 3.96 22.89 4.26
N LEU A 79 3.91 21.58 4.01
CA LEU A 79 4.98 20.64 4.39
C LEU A 79 5.91 20.25 3.23
N LEU A 80 5.53 20.39 1.96
CA LEU A 80 6.44 20.01 0.87
C LEU A 80 7.72 20.85 0.90
N ARG A 81 8.86 20.17 0.78
CA ARG A 81 10.23 20.69 0.92
C ARG A 81 10.59 21.13 2.34
N ALA A 82 9.71 21.00 3.31
CA ALA A 82 10.06 21.17 4.71
C ALA A 82 10.89 19.96 5.18
N LYS A 83 11.88 20.23 6.03
CA LYS A 83 12.73 19.24 6.67
C LYS A 83 12.00 18.67 7.89
N LEU A 84 11.92 17.35 8.01
CA LEU A 84 11.51 16.71 9.24
C LEU A 84 12.68 16.79 10.23
N THR A 85 12.48 17.51 11.32
CA THR A 85 13.53 17.85 12.28
C THR A 85 13.43 17.11 13.60
N LYS A 86 12.22 16.73 13.97
CA LYS A 86 11.94 16.04 15.24
C LYS A 86 10.69 15.20 15.10
N ILE A 87 10.69 14.03 15.73
CA ILE A 87 9.48 13.26 16.01
C ILE A 87 9.49 12.98 17.51
N GLU A 88 8.42 13.30 18.21
CA GLU A 88 8.36 13.08 19.66
C GLU A 88 6.99 12.58 20.10
N GLN A 89 6.99 11.96 21.27
CA GLN A 89 5.82 11.56 22.05
C GLN A 89 5.98 12.12 23.46
N ILE A 90 4.87 12.49 24.10
CA ILE A 90 4.85 12.97 25.48
C ILE A 90 4.36 11.82 26.36
N GLY A 91 5.18 11.37 27.31
CA GLY A 91 4.89 10.24 28.18
C GLY A 91 4.55 8.97 27.40
N THR A 92 3.50 8.26 27.85
CA THR A 92 2.93 7.11 27.13
C THR A 92 1.63 7.46 26.41
N GLU A 93 1.34 8.74 26.20
CA GLU A 93 0.15 9.14 25.46
C GLU A 93 0.25 8.67 24.01
N ARG A 94 -0.86 8.20 23.44
CA ARG A 94 -0.91 7.72 22.06
C ARG A 94 -0.99 8.88 21.07
N ILE A 95 -0.02 9.79 21.16
CA ILE A 95 0.08 11.01 20.37
C ILE A 95 1.52 11.17 19.89
N ALA A 96 1.69 11.39 18.60
CA ALA A 96 2.98 11.73 18.02
C ALA A 96 2.98 13.14 17.42
N TYR A 97 4.10 13.83 17.59
CA TYR A 97 4.35 15.18 17.10
C TYR A 97 5.49 15.14 16.10
N PHE A 98 5.21 15.54 14.86
CA PHE A 98 6.23 15.66 13.81
C PHE A 98 6.51 17.13 13.55
N THR A 99 7.73 17.57 13.80
CA THR A 99 8.15 18.96 13.60
C THR A 99 8.84 19.12 12.25
N PHE A 100 8.19 19.87 11.37
CA PHE A 100 8.70 20.22 10.06
C PHE A 100 9.15 21.67 10.02
N THR A 101 10.40 21.90 9.61
CA THR A 101 10.95 23.25 9.44
C THR A 101 11.22 23.54 7.97
N ASN A 102 10.78 24.70 7.52
CA ASN A 102 11.24 25.35 6.29
C ASN A 102 11.96 26.65 6.68
N PHE A 103 12.73 27.27 5.78
CA PHE A 103 13.67 28.38 6.07
C PHE A 103 13.17 29.45 7.06
N GLU A 104 11.87 29.78 7.07
CA GLU A 104 11.27 30.79 7.96
C GLU A 104 10.09 30.28 8.81
N LYS A 105 9.66 29.02 8.64
CA LYS A 105 8.41 28.52 9.22
C LYS A 105 8.57 27.15 9.84
N GLU A 106 7.97 26.99 11.00
CA GLU A 106 7.81 25.72 11.68
C GLU A 106 6.34 25.27 11.61
N PHE A 107 6.15 23.99 11.34
CA PHE A 107 4.86 23.33 11.34
C PHE A 107 4.94 22.08 12.20
N ILE A 108 3.87 21.82 12.96
CA ILE A 108 3.78 20.65 13.82
C ILE A 108 2.59 19.83 13.33
N LEU A 109 2.85 18.62 12.85
CA LEU A 109 1.82 17.64 12.53
C LEU A 109 1.62 16.74 13.74
N ILE A 110 0.44 16.80 14.33
CA ILE A 110 0.05 16.06 15.54
C ILE A 110 -0.89 14.94 15.11
N VAL A 111 -0.60 13.72 15.57
CA VAL A 111 -1.38 12.53 15.24
C VAL A 111 -1.82 11.86 16.53
N GLU A 112 -3.13 11.72 16.71
CA GLU A 112 -3.76 11.09 17.87
C GLU A 112 -4.27 9.69 17.47
N PHE A 113 -3.77 8.64 18.13
CA PHE A 113 -4.07 7.23 17.80
C PHE A 113 -5.10 6.59 18.74
N PHE A 114 -6.06 7.38 19.23
CA PHE A 114 -7.12 6.93 20.13
C PHE A 114 -8.50 7.38 19.64
N GLY A 115 -9.54 6.63 20.02
CA GLY A 115 -10.89 6.83 19.48
C GLY A 115 -10.90 6.59 17.96
N ASP A 116 -11.51 7.49 17.21
CA ASP A 116 -11.46 7.50 15.73
C ASP A 116 -10.10 7.98 15.18
N GLY A 117 -9.24 8.50 16.08
CA GLY A 117 -7.98 9.16 15.82
C GLY A 117 -8.12 10.52 15.14
N ASN A 118 -7.04 11.28 15.10
CA ASN A 118 -7.04 12.63 14.52
C ASN A 118 -5.68 12.98 13.92
N ILE A 119 -5.69 13.73 12.83
CA ILE A 119 -4.48 14.30 12.23
C ILE A 119 -4.67 15.81 12.18
N ILE A 120 -3.79 16.53 12.84
CA ILE A 120 -3.92 17.96 13.12
C ILE A 120 -2.64 18.64 12.66
N LEU A 121 -2.76 19.61 11.76
CA LEU A 121 -1.63 20.44 11.34
C LEU A 121 -1.68 21.76 12.11
N CYS A 122 -0.58 22.12 12.74
CA CYS A 122 -0.39 23.37 13.47
C CYS A 122 0.80 24.19 12.90
N ASN A 123 0.85 25.49 13.21
CA ASN A 123 2.08 26.28 13.09
C ASN A 123 3.01 26.02 14.30
N GLY A 124 4.17 26.69 14.34
CA GLY A 124 5.13 26.60 15.45
C GLY A 124 4.54 26.98 16.83
N ASP A 125 3.58 27.89 16.89
CA ASP A 125 2.87 28.26 18.14
C ASP A 125 1.75 27.28 18.53
N LYS A 126 1.70 26.10 17.91
CA LYS A 126 0.64 25.09 18.06
C LYS A 126 -0.78 25.60 17.72
N LYS A 127 -0.91 26.67 16.93
CA LYS A 127 -2.20 27.12 16.40
C LYS A 127 -2.66 26.22 15.26
N ILE A 128 -3.86 25.66 15.39
CA ILE A 128 -4.42 24.68 14.47
C ILE A 128 -4.74 25.33 13.12
N LEU A 129 -4.08 24.83 12.07
CA LEU A 129 -4.21 25.26 10.69
C LEU A 129 -5.23 24.42 9.92
N ALA A 130 -5.27 23.11 10.21
CA ALA A 130 -6.22 22.16 9.66
C ALA A 130 -6.28 20.91 10.58
N LEU A 131 -7.39 20.17 10.53
CA LEU A 131 -7.58 18.95 11.32
C LEU A 131 -8.58 18.01 10.63
N LEU A 132 -8.52 16.71 10.92
CA LEU A 132 -9.52 15.74 10.43
C LEU A 132 -10.86 15.87 11.15
N HIS A 133 -10.84 15.85 12.49
CA HIS A 133 -12.04 15.80 13.32
C HIS A 133 -12.06 16.94 14.34
N SER A 134 -13.06 17.83 14.23
CA SER A 134 -13.26 18.89 15.23
C SER A 134 -13.79 18.28 16.53
N ILE A 135 -13.27 18.72 17.66
CA ILE A 135 -13.64 18.24 18.98
C ILE A 135 -14.17 19.42 19.80
N ASP A 136 -15.29 19.22 20.49
CA ASP A 136 -15.85 20.17 21.45
C ASP A 136 -16.35 19.38 22.67
N VAL A 137 -15.49 19.21 23.66
CA VAL A 137 -15.76 18.50 24.91
C VAL A 137 -15.38 19.36 26.10
N ARG A 138 -15.90 19.03 27.29
CA ARG A 138 -15.78 19.86 28.51
C ARG A 138 -14.35 20.32 28.83
N HIS A 139 -13.37 19.45 28.63
CA HIS A 139 -11.97 19.68 28.98
C HIS A 139 -11.11 20.13 27.78
N ARG A 140 -11.66 20.17 26.55
CA ARG A 140 -10.85 20.39 25.34
C ARG A 140 -11.68 20.77 24.11
N GLN A 141 -11.23 21.79 23.39
CA GLN A 141 -11.79 22.18 22.09
C GLN A 141 -10.71 22.19 21.00
N LEU A 142 -10.97 21.52 19.88
CA LEU A 142 -10.11 21.51 18.70
C LEU A 142 -10.87 22.02 17.47
N ARG A 143 -10.49 23.21 17.00
CA ARG A 143 -11.01 23.83 15.78
C ARG A 143 -9.92 24.66 15.10
N VAL A 144 -10.04 24.86 13.79
CA VAL A 144 -9.12 25.72 13.03
C VAL A 144 -9.08 27.11 13.65
N GLY A 145 -7.88 27.62 13.90
CA GLY A 145 -7.63 28.93 14.49
C GLY A 145 -7.45 28.93 16.01
N LEU A 146 -7.75 27.84 16.71
CA LEU A 146 -7.45 27.69 18.15
C LEU A 146 -6.05 27.10 18.37
N ASN A 147 -5.51 27.26 19.56
CA ASN A 147 -4.28 26.55 19.96
C ASN A 147 -4.62 25.10 20.31
N TYR A 148 -3.75 24.18 19.89
CA TYR A 148 -3.85 22.77 20.26
C TYR A 148 -3.61 22.61 21.76
N ILE A 149 -4.52 21.89 22.40
CA ILE A 149 -4.44 21.46 23.79
C ILE A 149 -4.46 19.93 23.72
N PRO A 150 -3.55 19.17 24.36
CA PRO A 150 -3.64 17.71 24.42
C PRO A 150 -4.83 17.25 25.30
N PRO A 151 -5.23 15.96 25.28
CA PRO A 151 -6.09 15.44 26.34
C PRO A 151 -5.43 15.61 27.73
N PRO A 152 -6.21 15.64 28.83
CA PRO A 152 -5.66 15.64 30.18
C PRO A 152 -4.73 14.44 30.37
N GLU A 153 -3.59 14.68 31.02
CA GLU A 153 -2.70 13.60 31.43
C GLU A 153 -3.36 12.82 32.56
N ASP A 154 -3.78 11.58 32.27
CA ASP A 154 -4.37 10.68 33.25
C ASP A 154 -3.34 9.58 33.55
N GLY A 155 -2.77 9.59 34.76
CA GLY A 155 -1.99 8.47 35.27
C GLY A 155 -0.55 8.80 35.63
N LEU A 156 0.19 7.72 35.90
CA LEU A 156 1.55 7.74 36.39
C LEU A 156 2.54 7.62 35.22
N ASP A 157 3.70 8.27 35.32
CA ASP A 157 4.74 8.16 34.29
C ASP A 157 5.36 6.75 34.27
N VAL A 158 4.84 5.92 33.38
CA VAL A 158 5.25 4.51 33.23
C VAL A 158 6.70 4.39 32.74
N LEU A 159 7.23 5.39 32.04
CA LEU A 159 8.60 5.36 31.51
C LEU A 159 9.65 5.59 32.60
N ASN A 160 9.28 6.36 33.64
CA ASN A 160 10.12 6.64 34.81
C ASN A 160 9.49 6.07 36.09
N LEU A 161 8.92 4.86 36.00
CA LEU A 161 8.25 4.20 37.10
C LEU A 161 9.22 3.94 38.27
N THR A 162 8.86 4.39 39.48
CA THR A 162 9.61 4.11 40.71
C THR A 162 8.84 3.14 41.59
N LYS A 163 9.53 2.50 42.54
CA LYS A 163 8.89 1.55 43.47
C LYS A 163 7.85 2.25 44.32
N GLU A 164 8.14 3.45 44.80
CA GLU A 164 7.27 4.25 45.64
C GLU A 164 5.99 4.59 44.88
N SER A 165 6.13 5.12 43.66
CA SER A 165 4.99 5.52 42.83
C SER A 165 4.16 4.32 42.38
N PHE A 166 4.78 3.17 42.12
CA PHE A 166 4.05 1.92 41.86
C PHE A 166 3.27 1.44 43.10
N ARG A 167 3.86 1.53 44.29
CA ARG A 167 3.22 1.13 45.55
C ARG A 167 2.01 2.00 45.90
N GLU A 168 2.01 3.28 45.52
CA GLU A 168 0.87 4.19 45.72
C GLU A 168 -0.40 3.76 44.96
N LEU A 169 -0.26 2.95 43.89
CA LEU A 169 -1.40 2.42 43.14
C LEU A 169 -2.14 1.29 43.87
N PHE A 170 -1.56 0.77 44.95
CA PHE A 170 -2.05 -0.45 45.60
C PHE A 170 -3.32 -0.16 46.38
N SER A 171 -4.30 -1.04 46.20
CA SER A 171 -5.60 -0.96 46.84
C SER A 171 -6.17 -2.36 47.08
N SER A 172 -7.39 -2.44 47.59
CA SER A 172 -8.15 -3.69 47.69
C SER A 172 -8.56 -4.27 46.32
N SER A 173 -8.18 -3.64 45.21
CA SER A 173 -8.40 -4.17 43.87
C SER A 173 -7.39 -5.28 43.53
N GLY A 174 -7.79 -6.21 42.66
CA GLY A 174 -6.90 -7.25 42.16
C GLY A 174 -5.71 -6.68 41.38
N ILE A 175 -4.52 -7.27 41.57
CA ILE A 175 -3.24 -6.78 41.04
C ILE A 175 -3.25 -6.60 39.51
N GLY A 176 -3.91 -7.46 38.74
CA GLY A 176 -4.02 -7.30 37.29
C GLY A 176 -4.77 -6.02 36.89
N LYS A 177 -5.82 -5.66 37.64
CA LYS A 177 -6.56 -4.40 37.42
C LYS A 177 -5.73 -3.19 37.86
N THR A 178 -4.97 -3.32 38.94
CA THR A 178 -4.04 -2.28 39.42
C THR A 178 -2.99 -1.97 38.37
N ILE A 179 -2.37 -2.99 37.77
CA ILE A 179 -1.39 -2.81 36.68
C ILE A 179 -2.07 -2.21 35.44
N GLY A 180 -3.17 -2.81 34.95
CA GLY A 180 -3.81 -2.36 33.71
C GLY A 180 -4.35 -0.93 33.77
N ARG A 181 -5.03 -0.54 34.87
CA ARG A 181 -5.58 0.82 35.02
C ARG A 181 -4.55 1.82 35.55
N GLY A 182 -3.73 1.41 36.51
CA GLY A 182 -2.76 2.29 37.15
C GLY A 182 -1.59 2.65 36.24
N LEU A 183 -1.12 1.69 35.43
CA LEU A 183 -0.03 1.90 34.45
C LEU A 183 -0.54 2.12 33.02
N GLY A 184 -1.86 2.16 32.80
CA GLY A 184 -2.43 2.35 31.45
C GLY A 184 -2.02 1.28 30.42
N LEU A 185 -1.63 0.09 30.87
CA LEU A 185 -1.11 -0.96 30.00
C LEU A 185 -2.23 -1.74 29.29
N PRO A 186 -2.09 -2.02 27.97
CA PRO A 186 -2.99 -2.91 27.26
C PRO A 186 -3.05 -4.30 27.90
N LYS A 187 -4.22 -4.92 27.82
CA LYS A 187 -4.52 -6.23 28.42
C LYS A 187 -3.46 -7.30 28.13
N LYS A 188 -2.97 -7.36 26.89
CA LYS A 188 -1.93 -8.32 26.45
C LYS A 188 -0.65 -8.24 27.29
N TYR A 189 -0.20 -7.04 27.65
CA TYR A 189 0.98 -6.86 28.49
C TYR A 189 0.71 -7.19 29.96
N VAL A 190 -0.49 -6.86 30.45
CA VAL A 190 -0.91 -7.19 31.81
C VAL A 190 -0.95 -8.70 32.01
N GLU A 191 -1.55 -9.45 31.07
CA GLU A 191 -1.63 -10.91 31.13
C GLU A 191 -0.24 -11.55 31.13
N GLU A 192 0.68 -11.06 30.29
CA GLU A 192 2.05 -11.56 30.27
C GLU A 192 2.82 -11.26 31.56
N ILE A 193 2.70 -10.04 32.10
CA ILE A 193 3.35 -9.66 33.37
C ILE A 193 2.85 -10.52 34.52
N ILE A 194 1.52 -10.71 34.61
CA ILE A 194 0.90 -11.55 35.64
C ILE A 194 1.39 -12.99 35.52
N ARG A 195 1.43 -13.53 34.31
CA ARG A 195 1.90 -14.89 34.04
C ARG A 195 3.37 -15.07 34.45
N LEU A 196 4.25 -14.14 34.07
CA LEU A 196 5.66 -14.16 34.45
C LEU A 196 5.86 -14.03 35.96
N SER A 197 5.00 -13.27 36.64
CA SER A 197 5.07 -13.09 38.10
C SER A 197 4.59 -14.30 38.90
N GLY A 198 3.77 -15.18 38.29
CA GLY A 198 3.13 -16.30 38.99
C GLY A 198 2.06 -15.88 40.01
N ILE A 199 1.70 -14.59 40.08
CA ILE A 199 0.69 -14.06 41.01
C ILE A 199 -0.70 -14.24 40.40
N ASP A 200 -1.72 -14.60 41.20
CA ASP A 200 -3.11 -14.56 40.72
C ASP A 200 -3.53 -13.11 40.44
N SER A 201 -3.94 -12.83 39.20
CA SER A 201 -4.50 -11.54 38.75
C SER A 201 -5.56 -10.93 39.68
N LYS A 202 -6.31 -11.76 40.43
CA LYS A 202 -7.40 -11.34 41.33
C LYS A 202 -6.93 -11.09 42.75
N LYS A 203 -5.71 -11.49 43.12
CA LYS A 203 -5.15 -11.24 44.46
C LYS A 203 -5.15 -9.73 44.74
N PRO A 204 -5.71 -9.28 45.88
CA PRO A 204 -5.71 -7.86 46.23
C PRO A 204 -4.28 -7.30 46.24
N SER A 205 -4.05 -6.17 45.57
CA SER A 205 -2.70 -5.61 45.45
C SER A 205 -2.08 -5.23 46.79
N ASN A 206 -2.89 -4.84 47.78
CA ASN A 206 -2.44 -4.56 49.15
C ASN A 206 -2.11 -5.82 49.99
N GLU A 207 -2.34 -7.02 49.46
CA GLU A 207 -2.07 -8.31 50.13
C GLU A 207 -0.89 -9.07 49.51
N ILE A 208 -0.17 -8.47 48.55
CA ILE A 208 1.04 -9.08 47.99
C ILE A 208 2.23 -8.90 48.96
N THR A 209 3.10 -9.91 49.05
CA THR A 209 4.29 -9.85 49.92
C THR A 209 5.33 -8.89 49.34
N ASP A 210 6.31 -8.50 50.15
CA ASP A 210 7.37 -7.61 49.67
C ASP A 210 8.27 -8.32 48.64
N GLU A 211 8.48 -9.64 48.76
CA GLU A 211 9.19 -10.42 47.75
C GLU A 211 8.42 -10.50 46.43
N GLU A 212 7.09 -10.72 46.49
CA GLU A 212 6.21 -10.69 45.31
C GLU A 212 6.21 -9.30 44.66
N PHE A 213 6.21 -8.23 45.46
CA PHE A 213 6.28 -6.85 44.99
C PHE A 213 7.58 -6.57 44.23
N GLU A 214 8.73 -6.95 44.79
CA GLU A 214 10.04 -6.77 44.18
C GLU A 214 10.15 -7.52 42.85
N ALA A 215 9.77 -8.81 42.83
CA ALA A 215 9.76 -9.60 41.61
C ALA A 215 8.82 -9.02 40.54
N LEU A 216 7.62 -8.58 40.95
CA LEU A 216 6.65 -7.98 40.04
C LEU A 216 7.18 -6.67 39.43
N PHE A 217 7.80 -5.81 40.24
CA PHE A 217 8.38 -4.55 39.78
C PHE A 217 9.51 -4.78 38.76
N GLU A 218 10.40 -5.73 39.02
CA GLU A 218 11.45 -6.14 38.07
C GLU A 218 10.88 -6.67 36.76
N ILE A 219 9.82 -7.50 36.82
CA ILE A 219 9.15 -8.03 35.62
C ILE A 219 8.50 -6.90 34.81
N ILE A 220 7.81 -5.97 35.48
CA ILE A 220 7.17 -4.81 34.83
C ILE A 220 8.23 -3.97 34.12
N THR A 221 9.28 -3.54 34.83
CA THR A 221 10.33 -2.68 34.28
C THR A 221 11.11 -3.35 33.16
N SER A 222 11.44 -4.64 33.30
CA SER A 222 12.05 -5.46 32.23
C SER A 222 11.15 -5.53 31.00
N THR A 223 9.85 -5.78 31.18
CA THR A 223 8.90 -5.85 30.06
C THR A 223 8.76 -4.51 29.35
N LEU A 224 8.62 -3.42 30.10
CA LEU A 224 8.55 -2.05 29.57
C LEU A 224 9.82 -1.69 28.79
N SER A 225 11.00 -2.00 29.34
CA SER A 225 12.29 -1.77 28.67
C SER A 225 12.39 -2.55 27.36
N LYS A 226 12.00 -3.82 27.34
CA LYS A 226 12.02 -4.64 26.12
C LYS A 226 11.09 -4.09 25.04
N VAL A 227 9.91 -3.59 25.42
CA VAL A 227 8.96 -3.00 24.45
C VAL A 227 9.44 -1.65 23.93
N THR A 228 9.89 -0.76 24.82
CA THR A 228 10.20 0.64 24.49
C THR A 228 11.59 0.85 23.89
N GLN A 229 12.57 -0.02 24.20
CA GLN A 229 13.98 0.13 23.78
C GLN A 229 14.50 -1.06 22.97
N GLY A 230 13.92 -2.24 23.13
CA GLY A 230 14.42 -3.49 22.55
C GLY A 230 15.44 -4.22 23.45
N PRO A 231 16.06 -5.32 22.97
CA PRO A 231 15.87 -5.91 21.64
C PRO A 231 14.47 -6.52 21.48
N HIS A 232 13.89 -6.36 20.29
CA HIS A 232 12.60 -6.93 19.93
C HIS A 232 12.73 -8.37 19.44
N ASP A 233 11.72 -9.19 19.72
CA ASP A 233 11.50 -10.50 19.08
C ASP A 233 10.11 -10.44 18.42
N PRO A 234 9.99 -9.75 17.27
CA PRO A 234 8.70 -9.31 16.79
C PRO A 234 7.95 -10.44 16.07
N SER A 235 6.62 -10.41 16.19
CA SER A 235 5.74 -11.41 15.59
C SER A 235 4.39 -10.83 15.20
N VAL A 236 3.70 -11.49 14.27
CA VAL A 236 2.37 -11.09 13.78
C VAL A 236 1.40 -12.25 13.82
N ILE A 237 0.13 -11.94 14.10
CA ILE A 237 -1.00 -12.85 13.96
C ILE A 237 -1.94 -12.26 12.91
N ILE A 238 -2.30 -13.08 11.92
CA ILE A 238 -3.26 -12.76 10.86
C ILE A 238 -4.18 -13.97 10.72
N GLU A 239 -5.29 -13.96 11.44
CA GLU A 239 -6.37 -14.94 11.34
C GLU A 239 -7.69 -14.21 11.13
N ASP A 240 -8.72 -14.88 10.60
CA ASP A 240 -9.96 -14.35 9.99
C ASP A 240 -10.66 -13.15 10.66
N ASN A 241 -10.33 -12.77 11.90
CA ASN A 241 -10.76 -11.53 12.57
C ASN A 241 -9.72 -10.89 13.52
N VAL A 242 -8.49 -11.42 13.62
CA VAL A 242 -7.45 -10.93 14.52
C VAL A 242 -6.20 -10.60 13.72
N HIS A 243 -5.94 -9.30 13.59
CA HIS A 243 -4.70 -8.76 13.05
C HIS A 243 -4.01 -7.99 14.16
N ASP A 244 -2.88 -8.51 14.65
CA ASP A 244 -2.09 -7.89 15.71
C ASP A 244 -0.59 -8.11 15.47
N ALA A 245 0.20 -7.15 15.91
CA ALA A 245 1.65 -7.16 15.84
C ALA A 245 2.22 -6.98 17.25
N TYR A 246 3.24 -7.77 17.56
CA TYR A 246 3.86 -7.80 18.87
C TYR A 246 5.34 -7.47 18.73
N PRO A 247 5.88 -6.50 19.50
CA PRO A 247 7.31 -6.20 19.51
C PRO A 247 8.12 -7.26 20.28
N ILE A 248 7.47 -7.95 21.23
CA ILE A 248 8.04 -9.03 22.03
C ILE A 248 7.16 -10.27 21.96
N ARG A 249 7.76 -11.44 22.06
CA ARG A 249 7.04 -12.72 22.01
C ARG A 249 6.44 -13.07 23.36
N PHE A 250 5.13 -13.38 23.39
CA PHE A 250 4.44 -13.93 24.55
C PHE A 250 4.46 -15.47 24.53
N SER A 251 4.35 -16.09 25.70
CA SER A 251 4.60 -17.53 25.84
C SER A 251 3.44 -18.42 25.40
N ASP A 252 2.19 -17.97 25.56
CA ASP A 252 1.01 -18.83 25.32
C ASP A 252 0.05 -18.30 24.23
N ASP A 253 -0.04 -16.99 24.00
CA ASP A 253 -0.99 -16.40 23.02
C ASP A 253 -0.50 -16.41 21.56
N ASN A 254 0.72 -16.90 21.31
CA ASN A 254 1.42 -16.77 20.03
C ASN A 254 1.73 -18.11 19.35
N LEU A 255 1.01 -19.19 19.66
CA LEU A 255 1.21 -20.50 18.99
C LEU A 255 1.07 -20.40 17.45
N ASN A 256 0.23 -19.48 16.97
CA ASN A 256 0.02 -19.21 15.54
C ASN A 256 0.73 -17.93 15.04
N ALA A 257 1.52 -17.26 15.90
CA ALA A 257 2.21 -16.04 15.51
C ALA A 257 3.42 -16.35 14.62
N LYS A 258 3.53 -15.63 13.51
CA LYS A 258 4.66 -15.72 12.59
C LYS A 258 5.73 -14.71 13.00
N LYS A 259 6.98 -15.15 13.08
CA LYS A 259 8.11 -14.25 13.31
C LYS A 259 8.32 -13.34 12.10
N VAL A 260 8.69 -12.08 12.36
CA VAL A 260 9.04 -11.07 11.36
C VAL A 260 10.41 -10.46 11.70
N ASP A 261 11.00 -9.69 10.79
CA ASP A 261 12.36 -9.14 10.98
C ASP A 261 12.35 -7.92 11.91
N SER A 262 11.25 -7.16 11.93
CA SER A 262 11.11 -5.99 12.80
C SER A 262 9.68 -5.72 13.23
N PHE A 263 9.50 -5.01 14.34
CA PHE A 263 8.16 -4.57 14.76
C PHE A 263 7.50 -3.66 13.70
N ASN A 264 8.28 -2.79 13.04
CA ASN A 264 7.80 -1.97 11.93
C ASN A 264 7.26 -2.81 10.76
N GLU A 265 7.95 -3.88 10.38
CA GLU A 265 7.46 -4.80 9.34
C GLU A 265 6.15 -5.47 9.77
N GLY A 266 6.05 -5.89 11.03
CA GLY A 266 4.81 -6.46 11.56
C GLY A 266 3.63 -5.48 11.48
N LEU A 267 3.85 -4.21 11.81
CA LEU A 267 2.86 -3.15 11.65
C LEU A 267 2.53 -2.88 10.18
N ASP A 268 3.50 -2.91 9.29
CA ASP A 268 3.26 -2.74 7.86
C ASP A 268 2.36 -3.85 7.32
N ILE A 269 2.59 -5.10 7.71
CA ILE A 269 1.74 -6.22 7.33
C ILE A 269 0.31 -6.03 7.86
N VAL A 270 0.17 -5.79 9.16
CA VAL A 270 -1.14 -5.70 9.85
C VAL A 270 -1.95 -4.49 9.39
N PHE A 271 -1.36 -3.29 9.45
CA PHE A 271 -2.09 -2.07 9.15
C PHE A 271 -2.32 -1.84 7.65
N THR A 272 -1.41 -2.30 6.78
CA THR A 272 -1.66 -2.24 5.33
C THR A 272 -2.83 -3.15 4.96
N GLU A 273 -2.92 -4.38 5.49
CA GLU A 273 -4.08 -5.23 5.22
C GLU A 273 -5.37 -4.60 5.76
N GLU A 274 -5.36 -4.04 6.98
CA GLU A 274 -6.54 -3.37 7.55
C GLU A 274 -7.01 -2.19 6.67
N ILE A 275 -6.09 -1.43 6.07
CA ILE A 275 -6.42 -0.35 5.11
C ILE A 275 -7.03 -0.92 3.83
N LEU A 276 -6.46 -2.00 3.28
CA LEU A 276 -6.92 -2.60 2.04
C LEU A 276 -8.29 -3.26 2.19
N GLU A 277 -8.52 -4.01 3.28
CA GLU A 277 -9.82 -4.62 3.59
C GLU A 277 -10.91 -3.57 3.76
N LYS A 278 -10.64 -2.51 4.54
CA LYS A 278 -11.55 -1.36 4.66
C LYS A 278 -11.84 -0.75 3.29
N GLY A 279 -10.81 -0.57 2.45
CA GLY A 279 -10.97 -0.11 1.07
C GLY A 279 -11.86 -1.00 0.21
N LYS A 280 -11.59 -2.31 0.20
CA LYS A 280 -12.37 -3.33 -0.54
C LYS A 280 -13.84 -3.30 -0.10
N SER A 281 -14.10 -3.20 1.21
CA SER A 281 -15.46 -3.14 1.77
C SER A 281 -16.21 -1.85 1.41
N LEU A 282 -15.53 -0.71 1.34
CA LEU A 282 -16.11 0.58 0.95
C LEU A 282 -16.62 0.57 -0.48
N PHE A 283 -15.87 -0.04 -1.40
CA PHE A 283 -16.26 -0.16 -2.80
C PHE A 283 -17.32 -1.24 -3.03
N SER A 284 -17.32 -2.32 -2.24
CA SER A 284 -18.29 -3.40 -2.40
C SER A 284 -19.65 -3.09 -1.78
N SER A 285 -19.71 -2.39 -0.63
CA SER A 285 -20.96 -2.19 0.12
C SER A 285 -22.14 -1.65 -0.71
N PRO A 286 -21.98 -0.66 -1.62
CA PRO A 286 -23.06 -0.22 -2.50
C PRO A 286 -23.49 -1.29 -3.52
N ALA A 287 -22.53 -2.05 -4.05
CA ALA A 287 -22.79 -3.14 -4.98
C ALA A 287 -23.47 -4.32 -4.27
N ASP A 288 -22.99 -4.69 -3.07
CA ASP A 288 -23.52 -5.78 -2.23
C ASP A 288 -24.98 -5.50 -1.85
N LYS A 289 -25.31 -4.30 -1.38
CA LYS A 289 -26.71 -3.88 -1.12
C LYS A 289 -27.58 -3.94 -2.38
N LYS A 290 -26.99 -3.62 -3.54
CA LYS A 290 -27.71 -3.66 -4.82
C LYS A 290 -27.94 -5.10 -5.26
N ILE A 291 -26.96 -5.98 -5.11
CA ILE A 291 -27.02 -7.42 -5.35
C ILE A 291 -28.15 -8.02 -4.51
N GLU A 292 -28.14 -7.80 -3.19
CA GLU A 292 -29.18 -8.28 -2.27
C GLU A 292 -30.59 -7.83 -2.71
N SER A 293 -30.74 -6.56 -3.12
CA SER A 293 -32.03 -6.05 -3.63
C SER A 293 -32.50 -6.75 -4.92
N LEU A 294 -31.57 -7.11 -5.80
CA LEU A 294 -31.86 -7.77 -7.08
C LEU A 294 -32.17 -9.26 -6.88
N GLU A 295 -31.46 -9.94 -5.99
CA GLU A 295 -31.73 -11.33 -5.60
C GLU A 295 -33.11 -11.49 -4.96
N LYS A 296 -33.49 -10.56 -4.08
CA LYS A 296 -34.85 -10.51 -3.54
C LYS A 296 -35.89 -10.34 -4.64
N THR A 297 -35.65 -9.43 -5.58
CA THR A 297 -36.55 -9.20 -6.73
C THR A 297 -36.68 -10.46 -7.60
N LEU A 298 -35.58 -11.19 -7.85
CA LEU A 298 -35.62 -12.45 -8.60
C LEU A 298 -36.43 -13.53 -7.89
N THR A 299 -36.32 -13.59 -6.56
CA THR A 299 -37.07 -14.54 -5.73
C THR A 299 -38.57 -14.26 -5.82
N GLU A 300 -38.96 -12.99 -5.72
CA GLU A 300 -40.36 -12.54 -5.90
C GLU A 300 -40.88 -12.87 -7.31
N GLN A 301 -40.08 -12.64 -8.35
CA GLN A 301 -40.44 -12.96 -9.73
C GLN A 301 -40.60 -14.48 -9.97
N LYS A 302 -39.71 -15.31 -9.41
CA LYS A 302 -39.82 -16.78 -9.46
C LYS A 302 -41.12 -17.25 -8.79
N ASN A 303 -41.43 -16.72 -7.61
CA ASN A 303 -42.67 -17.03 -6.90
C ASN A 303 -43.91 -16.61 -7.70
N ALA A 304 -43.87 -15.43 -8.35
CA ALA A 304 -44.96 -14.97 -9.20
C ALA A 304 -45.20 -15.91 -10.40
N ILE A 305 -44.14 -16.41 -11.04
CA ILE A 305 -44.26 -17.42 -12.11
C ILE A 305 -44.93 -18.69 -11.58
N SER A 306 -44.48 -19.21 -10.44
CA SER A 306 -45.06 -20.42 -9.83
C SER A 306 -46.57 -20.25 -9.58
N ILE A 307 -46.99 -19.10 -9.02
CA ILE A 307 -48.40 -18.78 -8.77
C ILE A 307 -49.20 -18.71 -10.08
N VAL A 308 -48.68 -18.06 -11.12
CA VAL A 308 -49.38 -17.95 -12.42
C VAL A 308 -49.51 -19.32 -13.09
N ILE A 309 -48.47 -20.15 -13.04
CA ILE A 309 -48.49 -21.51 -13.58
C ILE A 309 -49.54 -22.36 -12.85
N GLU A 310 -49.56 -22.32 -11.51
CA GLU A 310 -50.51 -23.06 -10.69
C GLU A 310 -51.95 -22.61 -10.98
N LYS A 311 -52.22 -21.30 -11.02
CA LYS A 311 -53.53 -20.74 -11.41
C LYS A 311 -53.95 -21.22 -12.79
N SER A 312 -53.07 -21.13 -13.79
CA SER A 312 -53.38 -21.60 -15.15
C SER A 312 -53.70 -23.11 -15.22
N LYS A 313 -53.00 -23.91 -14.40
CA LYS A 313 -53.20 -25.36 -14.31
C LYS A 313 -54.57 -25.69 -13.72
N THR A 314 -54.95 -25.06 -12.60
CA THR A 314 -56.26 -25.28 -11.97
C THR A 314 -57.41 -24.92 -12.92
N ILE A 315 -57.29 -23.84 -13.70
CA ILE A 315 -58.29 -23.46 -14.70
C ILE A 315 -58.37 -24.51 -15.82
N ALA A 316 -57.24 -25.02 -16.30
CA ALA A 316 -57.21 -26.07 -17.32
C ALA A 316 -57.76 -27.42 -16.81
N GLU A 317 -57.54 -27.76 -15.54
CA GLU A 317 -58.13 -28.96 -14.92
C GLU A 317 -59.67 -28.89 -14.90
N VAL A 318 -60.23 -27.74 -14.55
CA VAL A 318 -61.69 -27.52 -14.59
C VAL A 318 -62.22 -27.57 -16.03
N ALA A 319 -61.49 -27.00 -16.99
CA ALA A 319 -61.86 -27.10 -18.41
C ALA A 319 -61.88 -28.55 -18.91
N ASN A 320 -60.86 -29.35 -18.56
CA ASN A 320 -60.79 -30.78 -18.88
C ASN A 320 -61.92 -31.58 -18.24
N LEU A 321 -62.28 -31.27 -17.00
CA LEU A 321 -63.41 -31.88 -16.31
C LEU A 321 -64.72 -31.66 -17.08
N LEU A 322 -64.99 -30.43 -17.51
CA LEU A 322 -66.19 -30.10 -18.28
C LEU A 322 -66.23 -30.81 -19.64
N PHE A 323 -65.08 -30.98 -20.31
CA PHE A 323 -64.99 -31.79 -21.53
C PHE A 323 -65.27 -33.28 -21.27
N ALA A 324 -64.68 -33.85 -20.22
CA ALA A 324 -64.88 -35.26 -19.87
C ALA A 324 -66.36 -35.56 -19.54
N MET A 325 -67.03 -34.65 -18.83
CA MET A 325 -68.46 -34.76 -18.52
C MET A 325 -69.34 -34.66 -19.77
N THR A 326 -68.93 -33.88 -20.77
CA THR A 326 -69.61 -33.83 -22.07
C THR A 326 -69.57 -35.20 -22.75
N SER A 327 -68.43 -35.89 -22.73
CA SER A 327 -68.28 -37.24 -23.28
C SER A 327 -69.09 -38.31 -22.54
N GLN A 328 -69.51 -38.04 -21.30
CA GLN A 328 -70.36 -38.91 -20.49
C GLN A 328 -71.87 -38.64 -20.67
N GLY A 329 -72.25 -37.77 -21.60
CA GLY A 329 -73.66 -37.51 -21.95
C GLY A 329 -74.35 -36.44 -21.09
N GLN A 330 -73.58 -35.60 -20.39
CA GLN A 330 -74.13 -34.45 -19.65
C GLN A 330 -74.13 -33.19 -20.51
N HIS A 331 -75.16 -32.36 -20.34
CA HIS A 331 -75.41 -31.23 -21.25
C HIS A 331 -75.57 -29.88 -20.53
N ASN A 332 -75.84 -29.86 -19.23
CA ASN A 332 -76.10 -28.62 -18.50
C ASN A 332 -75.11 -28.43 -17.35
N VAL A 333 -74.44 -27.27 -17.30
CA VAL A 333 -73.44 -26.96 -16.27
C VAL A 333 -74.03 -26.85 -14.85
N ARG A 334 -75.37 -26.78 -14.73
CA ARG A 334 -76.11 -26.75 -13.47
C ARG A 334 -76.54 -28.15 -12.99
N ASP A 335 -76.20 -29.22 -13.70
CA ASP A 335 -76.51 -30.58 -13.26
C ASP A 335 -75.81 -30.89 -11.93
N GLU A 336 -76.50 -31.63 -11.05
CA GLU A 336 -76.03 -31.91 -9.68
C GLU A 336 -74.70 -32.69 -9.67
N SER A 337 -74.51 -33.58 -10.64
CA SER A 337 -73.26 -34.33 -10.85
C SER A 337 -72.07 -33.43 -11.23
N ILE A 338 -72.29 -32.42 -12.07
CA ILE A 338 -71.26 -31.46 -12.52
C ILE A 338 -70.92 -30.51 -11.38
N THR A 339 -71.93 -29.98 -10.70
CA THR A 339 -71.73 -29.04 -9.59
C THR A 339 -71.00 -29.69 -8.41
N ASN A 340 -71.24 -30.97 -8.11
CA ASN A 340 -70.45 -31.72 -7.13
C ASN A 340 -69.00 -31.94 -7.59
N SER A 341 -68.79 -32.33 -8.85
CA SER A 341 -67.44 -32.53 -9.40
C SER A 341 -66.63 -31.22 -9.48
N LEU A 342 -67.29 -30.08 -9.72
CA LEU A 342 -66.67 -28.76 -9.70
C LEU A 342 -66.22 -28.39 -8.28
N LYS A 343 -67.04 -28.67 -7.26
CA LYS A 343 -66.67 -28.43 -5.85
C LYS A 343 -65.44 -29.22 -5.41
N GLU A 344 -65.28 -30.46 -5.86
CA GLU A 344 -64.06 -31.27 -5.61
C GLU A 344 -62.78 -30.61 -6.18
N LYS A 345 -62.94 -29.73 -7.17
CA LYS A 345 -61.85 -28.95 -7.79
C LYS A 345 -61.81 -27.49 -7.34
N ASN A 346 -62.46 -27.14 -6.22
CA ASN A 346 -62.59 -25.77 -5.72
C ASN A 346 -63.16 -24.79 -6.76
N ALA A 347 -64.06 -25.28 -7.60
CA ALA A 347 -64.75 -24.52 -8.62
C ALA A 347 -66.25 -24.41 -8.30
N GLU A 348 -66.82 -23.22 -8.47
CA GLU A 348 -68.24 -22.95 -8.27
C GLU A 348 -68.76 -21.91 -9.27
N ILE A 349 -70.07 -21.95 -9.53
CA ILE A 349 -70.75 -20.93 -10.34
C ILE A 349 -71.33 -19.90 -9.39
N ILE A 350 -70.92 -18.65 -9.53
CA ILE A 350 -71.45 -17.51 -8.77
C ILE A 350 -72.11 -16.51 -9.70
N SER A 351 -73.12 -15.79 -9.19
CA SER A 351 -73.77 -14.71 -9.92
C SER A 351 -73.60 -13.40 -9.15
N GLU A 352 -73.00 -12.39 -9.80
CA GLU A 352 -72.79 -11.06 -9.23
C GLU A 352 -73.41 -10.02 -10.16
N LYS A 353 -74.36 -9.23 -9.66
CA LYS A 353 -75.05 -8.16 -10.41
C LYS A 353 -75.62 -8.62 -11.77
N GLY A 354 -76.14 -9.85 -11.84
CA GLY A 354 -76.74 -10.42 -13.06
C GLY A 354 -75.74 -11.03 -14.05
N ILE A 355 -74.45 -11.12 -13.70
CA ILE A 355 -73.42 -11.74 -14.53
C ILE A 355 -72.94 -13.04 -13.86
N SER A 356 -72.93 -14.13 -14.61
CA SER A 356 -72.46 -15.44 -14.13
C SER A 356 -70.95 -15.60 -14.30
N TYR A 357 -70.30 -16.13 -13.27
CA TYR A 357 -68.86 -16.41 -13.25
C TYR A 357 -68.59 -17.84 -12.82
N MET A 358 -67.62 -18.47 -13.46
CA MET A 358 -66.92 -19.63 -12.93
C MET A 358 -65.83 -19.12 -11.99
N LYS A 359 -66.01 -19.34 -10.69
CA LYS A 359 -65.02 -19.05 -9.67
C LYS A 359 -64.19 -20.31 -9.44
N ILE A 360 -62.89 -20.24 -9.73
CA ILE A 360 -61.92 -21.34 -9.52
C ILE A 360 -60.88 -20.81 -8.55
N ASN A 361 -60.87 -21.32 -7.32
CA ASN A 361 -60.15 -20.70 -6.20
C ASN A 361 -60.52 -19.20 -6.06
N GLU A 362 -59.56 -18.29 -6.30
CA GLU A 362 -59.75 -16.84 -6.28
C GLU A 362 -60.06 -16.24 -7.68
N SER A 363 -59.90 -17.02 -8.75
CA SER A 363 -60.06 -16.53 -10.13
C SER A 363 -61.54 -16.51 -10.52
N LYS A 364 -62.06 -15.37 -10.99
CA LYS A 364 -63.43 -15.23 -11.52
C LYS A 364 -63.42 -15.10 -13.03
N ILE A 365 -64.01 -16.07 -13.72
CA ILE A 365 -64.03 -16.13 -15.19
C ILE A 365 -65.47 -16.00 -15.65
N ARG A 366 -65.79 -15.00 -16.46
CA ARG A 366 -67.17 -14.77 -16.92
C ARG A 366 -67.61 -15.93 -17.81
N ILE A 367 -68.73 -16.56 -17.47
CA ILE A 367 -69.32 -17.64 -18.26
C ILE A 367 -70.76 -17.30 -18.61
N ASP A 368 -71.29 -18.00 -19.60
CA ASP A 368 -72.70 -18.04 -19.89
C ASP A 368 -73.19 -19.46 -19.52
N PRO A 369 -73.99 -19.61 -18.46
CA PRO A 369 -74.41 -20.92 -17.96
C PRO A 369 -75.42 -21.62 -18.88
N ASP A 370 -76.00 -20.91 -19.84
CA ASP A 370 -76.94 -21.47 -20.82
C ASP A 370 -76.22 -21.92 -22.12
N SER A 371 -74.90 -21.67 -22.21
CA SER A 371 -74.04 -22.20 -23.26
C SER A 371 -73.68 -23.68 -23.02
N SER A 372 -73.34 -24.40 -24.10
CA SER A 372 -72.89 -25.80 -24.01
C SER A 372 -71.61 -25.97 -23.18
N LEU A 373 -71.45 -27.12 -22.52
CA LEU A 373 -70.25 -27.45 -21.74
C LEU A 373 -68.93 -27.29 -22.53
N PRO A 374 -68.83 -27.71 -23.81
CA PRO A 374 -67.65 -27.44 -24.64
C PRO A 374 -67.36 -25.95 -24.83
N THR A 375 -68.41 -25.12 -24.96
CA THR A 375 -68.26 -23.66 -25.10
C THR A 375 -67.71 -23.03 -23.82
N ILE A 376 -68.19 -23.48 -22.65
CA ILE A 376 -67.68 -23.03 -21.35
C ILE A 376 -66.24 -23.50 -21.14
N ALA A 377 -65.94 -24.76 -21.46
CA ALA A 377 -64.59 -25.31 -21.36
C ALA A 377 -63.59 -24.60 -22.29
N SER A 378 -64.00 -24.25 -23.53
CA SER A 378 -63.16 -23.44 -24.44
C SER A 378 -62.84 -22.07 -23.85
N LYS A 379 -63.82 -21.38 -23.25
CA LYS A 379 -63.57 -20.09 -22.58
C LYS A 379 -62.57 -20.22 -21.43
N LEU A 380 -62.64 -21.30 -20.65
CA LEU A 380 -61.67 -21.57 -19.58
C LEU A 380 -60.27 -21.88 -20.13
N PHE A 381 -60.16 -22.64 -21.23
CA PHE A 381 -58.88 -22.88 -21.89
C PHE A 381 -58.26 -21.61 -22.46
N ASP A 382 -59.06 -20.74 -23.07
CA ASP A 382 -58.59 -19.46 -23.59
C ASP A 382 -58.08 -18.57 -22.46
N GLU A 383 -58.78 -18.52 -21.32
CA GLU A 383 -58.35 -17.77 -20.14
C GLU A 383 -57.09 -18.38 -19.50
N SER A 384 -57.00 -19.71 -19.40
CA SER A 384 -55.77 -20.40 -18.95
C SER A 384 -54.57 -20.07 -19.85
N LYS A 385 -54.75 -20.11 -21.17
CA LYS A 385 -53.72 -19.77 -22.16
C LYS A 385 -53.30 -18.30 -22.06
N LYS A 386 -54.27 -17.41 -21.84
CA LYS A 386 -54.03 -15.97 -21.63
C LYS A 386 -53.23 -15.71 -20.35
N GLN A 387 -53.60 -16.35 -19.23
CA GLN A 387 -52.85 -16.26 -17.98
C GLN A 387 -51.42 -16.82 -18.13
N LYS A 388 -51.27 -17.97 -18.79
CA LYS A 388 -49.96 -18.55 -19.11
C LYS A 388 -49.12 -17.63 -20.02
N GLY A 389 -49.76 -16.82 -20.87
CA GLY A 389 -49.10 -15.77 -21.66
C GLY A 389 -48.42 -14.69 -20.81
N ALA A 390 -48.89 -14.42 -19.59
CA ALA A 390 -48.27 -13.47 -18.67
C ALA A 390 -46.88 -13.95 -18.19
N VAL A 391 -46.64 -15.27 -18.13
CA VAL A 391 -45.35 -15.86 -17.75
C VAL A 391 -44.22 -15.35 -18.64
N LYS A 392 -44.42 -15.29 -19.97
CA LYS A 392 -43.41 -14.78 -20.91
C LYS A 392 -42.97 -13.35 -20.61
N SER A 393 -43.89 -12.54 -20.09
CA SER A 393 -43.59 -11.15 -19.71
C SER A 393 -42.76 -11.10 -18.42
N ILE A 394 -43.07 -11.95 -17.46
CA ILE A 394 -42.32 -12.08 -16.20
C ILE A 394 -40.93 -12.68 -16.45
N GLU A 395 -40.80 -13.70 -17.30
CA GLU A 395 -39.52 -14.28 -17.73
C GLU A 395 -38.63 -13.24 -18.40
N LYS A 396 -39.19 -12.38 -19.26
CA LYS A 396 -38.44 -11.29 -19.90
C LYS A 396 -37.95 -10.25 -18.87
N LEU A 397 -38.76 -9.97 -17.84
CA LEU A 397 -38.36 -9.12 -16.72
C LEU A 397 -37.25 -9.78 -15.89
N MET A 398 -37.39 -11.07 -15.58
CA MET A 398 -36.38 -11.86 -14.87
C MET A 398 -35.05 -11.85 -15.58
N LYS A 399 -35.03 -12.11 -16.89
CA LYS A 399 -33.79 -12.07 -17.69
C LYS A 399 -33.10 -10.71 -17.59
N LYS A 400 -33.86 -9.60 -17.63
CA LYS A 400 -33.29 -8.25 -17.44
C LYS A 400 -32.75 -8.04 -16.02
N THR A 401 -33.41 -8.62 -15.01
CA THR A 401 -32.94 -8.58 -13.61
C THR A 401 -31.65 -9.38 -13.46
N GLU A 402 -31.55 -10.57 -14.07
CA GLU A 402 -30.36 -11.43 -14.10
C GLU A 402 -29.18 -10.73 -14.79
N GLU A 403 -29.39 -10.17 -15.99
CA GLU A 403 -28.36 -9.39 -16.69
C GLU A 403 -27.87 -8.19 -15.87
N LYS A 404 -28.76 -7.57 -15.09
CA LYS A 404 -28.42 -6.46 -14.20
C LYS A 404 -27.66 -6.93 -12.95
N LEU A 405 -28.00 -8.10 -12.43
CA LEU A 405 -27.32 -8.74 -11.30
C LEU A 405 -25.88 -9.07 -11.69
N GLU A 406 -25.67 -9.76 -12.81
CA GLU A 406 -24.35 -10.14 -13.33
C GLU A 406 -23.46 -8.90 -13.54
N LYS A 407 -23.98 -7.86 -14.21
CA LYS A 407 -23.26 -6.59 -14.37
C LYS A 407 -22.94 -5.87 -13.06
N THR A 408 -23.73 -6.08 -12.02
CA THR A 408 -23.49 -5.46 -10.70
C THR A 408 -22.41 -6.22 -9.94
N ILE A 409 -22.41 -7.55 -10.03
CA ILE A 409 -21.36 -8.43 -9.48
C ILE A 409 -20.01 -8.09 -10.14
N GLU A 410 -19.94 -8.08 -11.47
CA GLU A 410 -18.72 -7.78 -12.22
C GLU A 410 -18.15 -6.40 -11.84
N LYS A 411 -19.02 -5.38 -11.72
CA LYS A 411 -18.60 -4.05 -11.26
C LYS A 411 -18.07 -4.05 -9.83
N GLY A 412 -18.67 -4.84 -8.94
CA GLY A 412 -18.21 -4.99 -7.56
C GLY A 412 -16.83 -5.65 -7.50
N GLU A 413 -16.60 -6.69 -8.29
CA GLU A 413 -15.31 -7.39 -8.36
C GLU A 413 -14.21 -6.51 -8.96
N ILE A 414 -14.48 -5.81 -10.06
CA ILE A 414 -13.53 -4.85 -10.66
C ILE A 414 -13.15 -3.75 -9.65
N ALA A 415 -14.12 -3.26 -8.88
CA ALA A 415 -13.88 -2.24 -7.86
C ALA A 415 -13.10 -2.78 -6.64
N LYS A 416 -13.26 -4.07 -6.29
CA LYS A 416 -12.40 -4.71 -5.29
C LYS A 416 -10.97 -4.89 -5.79
N GLY A 417 -10.82 -5.31 -7.07
CA GLY A 417 -9.51 -5.54 -7.69
C GLY A 417 -8.69 -4.28 -7.94
N SER A 418 -9.30 -3.09 -7.92
CA SER A 418 -8.57 -1.82 -8.03
C SER A 418 -7.92 -1.36 -6.72
N VAL A 419 -8.29 -1.96 -5.58
CA VAL A 419 -7.68 -1.67 -4.28
C VAL A 419 -6.47 -2.56 -4.10
N GLY A 420 -5.29 -1.96 -4.21
CA GLY A 420 -4.02 -2.65 -4.04
C GLY A 420 -2.87 -1.71 -3.74
N PHE A 421 -1.67 -2.28 -3.72
CA PHE A 421 -0.43 -1.54 -3.58
C PHE A 421 0.60 -1.99 -4.63
N LYS A 422 1.64 -1.18 -4.78
CA LYS A 422 2.83 -1.52 -5.56
C LYS A 422 4.04 -1.47 -4.65
N GLU A 423 4.88 -2.49 -4.71
CA GLU A 423 6.16 -2.47 -3.98
C GLU A 423 7.09 -1.41 -4.59
N ILE A 424 7.74 -0.67 -3.70
CA ILE A 424 8.73 0.34 -4.00
C ILE A 424 10.07 -0.28 -3.71
N ARG A 425 10.83 -0.52 -4.77
CA ARG A 425 12.21 -0.97 -4.66
C ARG A 425 13.05 0.00 -3.83
N LYS A 426 13.80 -0.57 -2.89
CA LYS A 426 14.88 0.13 -2.17
C LYS A 426 16.02 0.39 -3.15
N LYS A 427 16.18 1.65 -3.56
CA LYS A 427 17.26 2.04 -4.48
C LYS A 427 18.58 2.15 -3.74
N SER A 428 19.62 1.53 -4.27
CA SER A 428 20.98 1.73 -3.80
C SER A 428 21.43 3.17 -4.01
N TRP A 429 22.26 3.69 -3.11
CA TRP A 429 22.65 5.10 -3.10
C TRP A 429 23.37 5.53 -4.39
N TYR A 430 24.06 4.61 -5.06
CA TYR A 430 24.84 4.85 -6.28
C TYR A 430 23.97 5.04 -7.52
N GLU A 431 22.74 4.55 -7.54
CA GLU A 431 21.90 4.53 -8.75
C GLU A 431 21.54 5.93 -9.27
N ARG A 432 21.51 6.92 -8.37
CA ARG A 432 21.29 8.32 -8.73
C ARG A 432 22.47 8.93 -9.50
N TYR A 433 23.62 8.27 -9.51
CA TYR A 433 24.86 8.64 -10.20
C TYR A 433 25.11 7.75 -11.43
N ARG A 434 26.12 8.08 -12.24
CA ARG A 434 26.62 7.11 -13.23
C ARG A 434 27.24 5.98 -12.42
N TRP A 435 26.91 4.75 -12.74
CA TRP A 435 27.48 3.63 -12.02
C TRP A 435 27.60 2.45 -12.97
N PHE A 436 28.48 1.52 -12.62
CA PHE A 436 28.56 0.17 -13.17
C PHE A 436 29.42 -0.65 -12.21
N PHE A 437 29.30 -1.97 -12.27
CA PHE A 437 30.29 -2.85 -11.68
C PHE A 437 31.32 -3.22 -12.73
N THR A 438 32.60 -3.12 -12.39
CA THR A 438 33.71 -3.59 -13.23
C THR A 438 33.61 -5.10 -13.47
N SER A 439 34.38 -5.62 -14.42
CA SER A 439 34.32 -7.03 -14.84
C SER A 439 34.62 -8.03 -13.72
N ASP A 440 35.36 -7.59 -12.71
CA ASP A 440 35.78 -8.30 -11.50
C ASP A 440 34.85 -8.12 -10.29
N GLY A 441 33.81 -7.27 -10.35
CA GLY A 441 32.85 -7.14 -9.23
C GLY A 441 32.81 -5.79 -8.56
N VAL A 442 33.79 -4.92 -8.81
CA VAL A 442 34.00 -3.70 -8.02
C VAL A 442 33.08 -2.56 -8.47
N LEU A 443 32.49 -1.85 -7.52
CA LEU A 443 31.56 -0.75 -7.82
C LEU A 443 32.32 0.51 -8.29
N ALA A 444 31.95 1.01 -9.47
CA ALA A 444 32.41 2.30 -9.99
C ALA A 444 31.25 3.31 -10.01
N VAL A 445 31.45 4.51 -9.45
CA VAL A 445 30.42 5.55 -9.34
C VAL A 445 30.94 6.91 -9.78
N GLY A 446 30.28 7.55 -10.74
CA GLY A 446 30.67 8.84 -11.31
C GLY A 446 29.56 9.89 -11.34
N GLY A 447 29.93 11.15 -11.17
CA GLY A 447 28.94 12.23 -11.19
C GLY A 447 28.34 12.45 -12.57
N ARG A 448 27.09 12.91 -12.60
CA ARG A 448 26.37 13.29 -13.83
C ARG A 448 26.54 14.77 -14.18
N ASP A 449 26.85 15.59 -13.19
CA ASP A 449 26.99 17.03 -13.24
C ASP A 449 27.90 17.53 -12.10
N SER A 450 28.14 18.83 -12.03
CA SER A 450 28.99 19.44 -11.00
C SER A 450 28.49 19.25 -9.56
N SER A 451 27.17 19.19 -9.35
CA SER A 451 26.59 19.03 -8.01
C SER A 451 26.71 17.59 -7.53
N SER A 452 26.52 16.63 -8.43
CA SER A 452 26.70 15.20 -8.17
C SER A 452 28.17 14.80 -8.03
N ASN A 453 29.09 15.36 -8.84
CA ASN A 453 30.53 15.26 -8.61
C ASN A 453 30.91 15.72 -7.20
N SER A 454 30.40 16.88 -6.78
CA SER A 454 30.62 17.41 -5.43
C SER A 454 30.11 16.45 -4.36
N ALA A 455 28.91 15.89 -4.58
CA ALA A 455 28.28 15.00 -3.63
C ALA A 455 29.06 13.69 -3.46
N ILE A 456 29.48 13.06 -4.57
CA ILE A 456 30.24 11.80 -4.55
C ILE A 456 31.53 11.97 -3.74
N ILE A 457 32.37 12.96 -4.09
CA ILE A 457 33.66 13.17 -3.43
C ILE A 457 33.51 13.60 -1.97
N ARG A 458 32.51 14.42 -1.64
CA ARG A 458 32.37 14.91 -0.26
C ARG A 458 31.79 13.85 0.68
N LYS A 459 30.86 13.02 0.19
CA LYS A 459 30.00 12.16 1.02
C LYS A 459 30.34 10.67 0.96
N TYR A 460 30.94 10.18 -0.12
CA TYR A 460 31.11 8.74 -0.38
C TYR A 460 32.55 8.31 -0.66
N LEU A 461 33.50 9.24 -0.66
CA LEU A 461 34.93 8.96 -0.80
C LEU A 461 35.51 8.46 0.53
N GLU A 462 36.04 7.24 0.51
CA GLU A 462 36.66 6.53 1.64
C GLU A 462 38.15 6.29 1.39
N ASN A 463 38.91 5.91 2.44
CA ASN A 463 40.38 5.92 2.46
C ASN A 463 41.07 5.00 1.43
N ASN A 464 40.41 3.93 0.98
CA ASN A 464 40.98 2.95 0.04
C ASN A 464 40.53 3.16 -1.42
N ASP A 465 39.53 4.01 -1.64
CA ASP A 465 38.98 4.28 -2.96
C ASP A 465 40.02 4.90 -3.90
N LYS A 466 39.72 4.85 -5.20
CA LYS A 466 40.50 5.54 -6.23
C LYS A 466 39.64 6.57 -6.93
N VAL A 467 40.16 7.80 -7.02
CA VAL A 467 39.45 8.93 -7.63
C VAL A 467 39.97 9.16 -9.03
N PHE A 468 39.08 9.07 -10.01
CA PHE A 468 39.39 9.24 -11.43
C PHE A 468 38.90 10.58 -11.95
N HIS A 469 39.73 11.18 -12.81
CA HIS A 469 39.37 12.36 -13.60
C HIS A 469 40.15 12.35 -14.93
N ALA A 470 39.61 12.98 -15.97
CA ALA A 470 40.31 13.15 -17.25
C ALA A 470 40.77 14.60 -17.43
N GLU A 471 41.89 14.79 -18.14
CA GLU A 471 42.45 16.12 -18.44
C GLU A 471 41.70 16.79 -19.59
N VAL A 472 40.38 16.88 -19.46
CA VAL A 472 39.49 17.49 -20.43
C VAL A 472 38.29 18.10 -19.71
N HIS A 473 37.83 19.25 -20.21
CA HIS A 473 36.66 19.92 -19.65
C HIS A 473 35.44 19.00 -19.63
N GLY A 474 34.60 19.17 -18.61
CA GLY A 474 33.39 18.36 -18.45
C GLY A 474 33.65 16.92 -18.06
N SER A 475 34.89 16.53 -17.71
CA SER A 475 35.16 15.22 -17.16
C SER A 475 34.44 15.03 -15.81
N PRO A 476 33.79 13.87 -15.58
CA PRO A 476 33.24 13.53 -14.29
C PRO A 476 34.35 13.22 -13.28
N PHE A 477 34.00 13.23 -12.00
CA PHE A 477 34.76 12.52 -10.98
C PHE A 477 34.15 11.15 -10.81
N PHE A 478 34.94 10.09 -11.02
CA PHE A 478 34.57 8.71 -10.73
C PHE A 478 35.29 8.22 -9.46
N LEU A 479 34.60 7.42 -8.67
CA LEU A 479 35.15 6.62 -7.58
C LEU A 479 35.12 5.16 -7.99
N LEU A 480 36.23 4.47 -7.77
CA LEU A 480 36.28 3.01 -7.72
C LEU A 480 36.32 2.61 -6.24
N LYS A 481 35.27 1.91 -5.79
CA LYS A 481 35.03 1.55 -4.39
C LYS A 481 35.81 0.30 -4.03
N ALA A 482 36.85 0.44 -3.22
CA ALA A 482 37.73 -0.70 -2.92
C ALA A 482 37.12 -1.68 -1.89
N GLU A 483 36.30 -1.20 -0.93
CA GLU A 483 35.65 -2.04 0.11
C GLU A 483 36.60 -3.07 0.75
N ASP A 484 37.85 -2.65 1.03
CA ASP A 484 38.95 -3.45 1.58
C ASP A 484 39.52 -4.56 0.66
N GLU A 485 39.11 -4.60 -0.61
CA GLU A 485 39.65 -5.46 -1.65
C GLU A 485 40.87 -4.86 -2.37
N GLU A 486 41.74 -5.72 -2.90
CA GLU A 486 42.84 -5.31 -3.78
C GLU A 486 42.30 -5.01 -5.19
N LEU A 487 42.41 -3.75 -5.61
CA LEU A 487 41.93 -3.30 -6.92
C LEU A 487 42.82 -3.83 -8.06
N LEU A 488 42.22 -4.58 -8.98
CA LEU A 488 42.93 -5.14 -10.12
C LEU A 488 43.21 -4.07 -11.20
N PRO A 489 44.28 -4.22 -12.01
CA PRO A 489 44.55 -3.31 -13.13
C PRO A 489 43.38 -3.17 -14.10
N LEU A 490 42.61 -4.24 -14.29
CA LEU A 490 41.44 -4.24 -15.17
C LEU A 490 40.36 -3.27 -14.69
N SER A 491 40.03 -3.25 -13.40
CA SER A 491 39.03 -2.33 -12.86
C SER A 491 39.52 -0.88 -12.94
N LEU A 492 40.83 -0.62 -12.78
CA LEU A 492 41.41 0.71 -13.02
C LEU A 492 41.24 1.15 -14.50
N GLU A 493 41.51 0.27 -15.45
CA GLU A 493 41.37 0.54 -16.89
C GLU A 493 39.92 0.80 -17.29
N GLU A 494 38.97 0.03 -16.76
CA GLU A 494 37.55 0.18 -17.03
C GLU A 494 36.99 1.50 -16.49
N VAL A 495 37.36 1.90 -15.26
CA VAL A 495 36.94 3.20 -14.71
C VAL A 495 37.61 4.37 -15.42
N ALA A 496 38.88 4.24 -15.81
CA ALA A 496 39.55 5.20 -16.66
C ALA A 496 38.83 5.41 -17.99
N HIS A 497 38.44 4.31 -18.64
CA HIS A 497 37.68 4.30 -19.89
C HIS A 497 36.34 5.04 -19.74
N ALA A 498 35.57 4.71 -18.71
CA ALA A 498 34.30 5.38 -18.43
C ALA A 498 34.48 6.88 -18.16
N THR A 499 35.52 7.25 -17.40
CA THR A 499 35.82 8.65 -17.05
C THR A 499 36.09 9.51 -18.29
N VAL A 500 36.84 8.98 -19.26
CA VAL A 500 37.08 9.65 -20.53
C VAL A 500 35.79 9.71 -21.36
N CYS A 501 35.06 8.60 -21.49
CA CYS A 501 33.87 8.51 -22.34
C CYS A 501 32.70 9.38 -21.84
N PHE A 502 32.59 9.65 -20.55
CA PHE A 502 31.56 10.55 -20.01
C PHE A 502 31.98 12.03 -19.97
N SER A 503 33.15 12.36 -20.51
CA SER A 503 33.65 13.74 -20.60
C SER A 503 33.30 14.43 -21.93
N ARG A 504 33.76 15.67 -22.12
CA ARG A 504 33.64 16.37 -23.41
C ARG A 504 34.34 15.64 -24.56
N ALA A 505 35.26 14.70 -24.29
CA ALA A 505 35.91 13.88 -25.30
C ALA A 505 34.90 13.13 -26.20
N TRP A 506 33.76 12.70 -25.64
CA TRP A 506 32.68 12.08 -26.40
C TRP A 506 32.04 13.03 -27.42
N GLN A 507 31.80 14.28 -27.02
CA GLN A 507 31.07 15.26 -27.83
C GLN A 507 31.89 15.75 -29.03
N ILE A 508 33.22 15.74 -28.89
CA ILE A 508 34.15 16.17 -29.94
C ILE A 508 34.86 14.99 -30.61
N SER A 509 34.47 13.74 -30.30
CA SER A 509 35.10 12.51 -30.80
C SER A 509 36.63 12.50 -30.65
N ALA A 510 37.14 12.93 -29.49
CA ALA A 510 38.58 12.98 -29.22
C ALA A 510 39.10 11.61 -28.73
N TYR A 511 39.72 10.85 -29.65
CA TYR A 511 40.33 9.55 -29.37
C TYR A 511 41.74 9.68 -28.77
N GLY A 512 42.18 8.66 -28.02
CA GLY A 512 43.54 8.59 -27.46
C GLY A 512 43.77 9.47 -26.24
N MET A 513 42.71 10.00 -25.63
CA MET A 513 42.76 10.78 -24.40
C MET A 513 43.15 9.91 -23.21
N SER A 514 43.67 10.53 -22.15
CA SER A 514 44.01 9.83 -20.91
C SER A 514 43.11 10.31 -19.77
N SER A 515 42.84 9.40 -18.85
CA SER A 515 42.43 9.77 -17.50
C SER A 515 43.56 9.49 -16.53
N PHE A 516 43.45 10.00 -15.32
CA PHE A 516 44.33 9.66 -14.25
C PHE A 516 43.53 9.30 -13.00
N TRP A 517 44.15 8.52 -12.12
CA TRP A 517 43.63 8.26 -10.79
C TRP A 517 44.57 8.74 -9.69
N VAL A 518 43.99 9.09 -8.55
CA VAL A 518 44.68 9.49 -7.32
C VAL A 518 44.03 8.86 -6.09
N ASN A 519 44.77 8.83 -5.00
CA ASN A 519 44.26 8.40 -3.70
C ASN A 519 43.40 9.50 -3.04
N PRO A 520 42.56 9.15 -2.05
CA PRO A 520 41.62 10.08 -1.42
C PRO A 520 42.29 11.27 -0.72
N ASP A 521 43.45 11.07 -0.11
CA ASP A 521 44.25 12.09 0.59
C ASP A 521 44.78 13.18 -0.35
N GLN A 522 44.92 12.84 -1.64
CA GLN A 522 45.35 13.74 -2.70
C GLN A 522 44.25 14.70 -3.16
N VAL A 523 42.99 14.48 -2.79
CA VAL A 523 41.83 15.27 -3.22
C VAL A 523 41.46 16.31 -2.15
N LYS A 524 41.73 17.59 -2.42
CA LYS A 524 41.39 18.68 -1.51
C LYS A 524 39.96 19.18 -1.76
N LYS A 525 39.11 19.07 -0.72
CA LYS A 525 37.69 19.48 -0.72
C LYS A 525 37.47 21.00 -0.58
N GLY A 526 38.52 21.78 -0.34
CA GLY A 526 38.50 23.24 -0.19
C GLY A 526 39.44 23.93 -1.18
N ALA A 527 39.12 25.18 -1.52
CA ALA A 527 39.99 26.01 -2.34
C ALA A 527 41.24 26.46 -1.56
N PRO A 528 42.38 26.66 -2.23
CA PRO A 528 43.55 27.25 -1.60
C PRO A 528 43.25 28.68 -1.15
N THR A 529 43.93 29.12 -0.10
CA THR A 529 43.73 30.42 0.53
C THR A 529 43.79 31.56 -0.50
N GLY A 530 42.72 32.33 -0.63
CA GLY A 530 42.65 33.49 -1.55
C GLY A 530 42.14 33.20 -2.98
N GLN A 531 41.79 31.95 -3.33
CA GLN A 531 41.22 31.61 -4.64
C GLN A 531 39.79 31.05 -4.50
N SER A 532 38.95 31.28 -5.51
CA SER A 532 37.63 30.66 -5.63
C SER A 532 37.70 29.46 -6.58
N MET A 533 37.01 28.37 -6.22
CA MET A 533 36.89 27.20 -7.08
C MET A 533 35.47 27.07 -7.62
N ALA A 534 35.36 26.65 -8.88
CA ALA A 534 34.06 26.30 -9.45
C ALA A 534 33.42 25.15 -8.67
N LYS A 535 32.10 25.23 -8.49
CA LYS A 535 31.31 24.17 -7.83
C LYS A 535 31.53 22.85 -8.61
N GLY A 536 31.90 21.79 -7.91
CA GLY A 536 32.19 20.47 -8.52
C GLY A 536 33.62 20.24 -8.98
N SER A 537 34.52 21.22 -8.79
CA SER A 537 35.96 21.05 -8.99
C SER A 537 36.66 20.70 -7.67
N PHE A 538 37.75 19.95 -7.76
CA PHE A 538 38.60 19.57 -6.64
C PHE A 538 40.07 19.77 -7.02
N MET A 539 40.90 20.25 -6.09
CA MET A 539 42.34 20.30 -6.33
C MET A 539 42.96 18.92 -6.05
N ILE A 540 43.92 18.55 -6.90
CA ILE A 540 44.59 17.27 -6.84
C ILE A 540 46.08 17.52 -6.63
N ASN A 541 46.61 17.01 -5.52
CA ASN A 541 47.99 17.17 -5.13
C ASN A 541 48.78 15.85 -5.28
N GLY A 542 50.09 15.95 -5.47
CA GLY A 542 50.96 14.77 -5.60
C GLY A 542 50.88 14.11 -6.97
N THR A 543 51.35 12.86 -7.04
CA THR A 543 51.53 12.11 -8.29
C THR A 543 50.19 11.66 -8.84
N ARG A 544 49.98 11.86 -10.15
CA ARG A 544 48.83 11.34 -10.91
C ARG A 544 49.23 10.07 -11.65
N ASN A 545 48.38 9.04 -11.57
CA ASN A 545 48.62 7.77 -12.27
C ASN A 545 47.78 7.74 -13.55
N PHE A 546 48.43 7.92 -14.70
CA PHE A 546 47.75 8.07 -15.99
C PHE A 546 47.44 6.72 -16.65
N ILE A 547 46.23 6.62 -17.20
CA ILE A 547 45.77 5.49 -18.00
C ILE A 547 45.26 6.03 -19.34
N LYS A 548 45.86 5.53 -20.43
CA LYS A 548 45.51 5.92 -21.80
C LYS A 548 44.28 5.16 -22.27
N VAL A 549 43.28 5.87 -22.76
CA VAL A 549 42.04 5.30 -23.29
C VAL A 549 42.08 5.36 -24.82
N SER A 550 42.19 4.19 -25.44
CA SER A 550 42.39 4.05 -26.89
C SER A 550 41.11 4.23 -27.70
N SER A 551 39.94 4.02 -27.10
CA SER A 551 38.66 4.06 -27.81
C SER A 551 37.55 4.77 -27.02
N LEU A 552 36.60 5.38 -27.75
CA LEU A 552 35.40 5.97 -27.17
C LEU A 552 34.22 5.04 -27.42
N LYS A 553 34.02 4.09 -26.53
CA LYS A 553 32.90 3.13 -26.57
C LYS A 553 32.25 3.03 -25.21
N LEU A 554 30.93 3.02 -25.16
CA LEU A 554 30.18 2.68 -23.95
C LEU A 554 29.14 1.63 -24.31
N ALA A 555 28.63 0.93 -23.31
CA ALA A 555 27.45 0.10 -23.47
C ALA A 555 26.39 0.53 -22.46
N VAL A 556 25.16 0.67 -22.93
CA VAL A 556 23.97 0.73 -22.08
C VAL A 556 23.46 -0.69 -21.93
N GLY A 557 23.03 -1.09 -20.74
CA GLY A 557 22.47 -2.41 -20.51
C GLY A 557 21.43 -2.46 -19.40
N ILE A 558 20.68 -3.56 -19.36
CA ILE A 558 19.77 -3.89 -18.26
C ILE A 558 20.45 -4.92 -17.36
N PHE A 559 20.88 -4.49 -16.18
CA PHE A 559 21.37 -5.33 -15.11
C PHE A 559 20.19 -5.92 -14.33
N LYS A 560 20.22 -7.22 -14.02
CA LYS A 560 19.23 -7.87 -13.16
C LYS A 560 19.85 -8.05 -11.77
N GLU A 561 19.19 -7.52 -10.76
CA GLU A 561 19.57 -7.65 -9.35
C GLU A 561 18.34 -8.21 -8.63
N ASP A 562 18.40 -9.45 -8.18
CA ASP A 562 17.25 -10.21 -7.66
C ASP A 562 16.05 -10.19 -8.62
N GLU A 563 14.89 -9.65 -8.20
CA GLU A 563 13.68 -9.49 -9.03
C GLU A 563 13.64 -8.14 -9.78
N ASP A 564 14.64 -7.29 -9.58
CA ASP A 564 14.66 -5.93 -10.10
C ASP A 564 15.52 -5.76 -11.34
N TYR A 565 15.10 -4.83 -12.19
CA TYR A 565 15.81 -4.46 -13.40
C TYR A 565 16.37 -3.04 -13.28
N LEU A 566 17.64 -2.91 -13.63
CA LEU A 566 18.43 -1.69 -13.47
C LEU A 566 19.07 -1.27 -14.79
N MET A 567 18.87 -0.01 -15.17
CA MET A 567 19.55 0.56 -16.33
C MET A 567 20.92 1.10 -15.94
N VAL A 568 21.93 0.59 -16.62
CA VAL A 568 23.34 0.87 -16.34
C VAL A 568 24.06 1.29 -17.62
N CYS A 569 25.09 2.12 -17.51
CA CYS A 569 25.91 2.53 -18.66
C CYS A 569 27.37 2.65 -18.22
N GLY A 570 28.25 1.93 -18.91
CA GLY A 570 29.67 1.81 -18.57
C GLY A 570 30.49 1.30 -19.75
N PRO A 571 31.74 0.89 -19.50
CA PRO A 571 32.59 0.27 -20.52
C PRO A 571 31.93 -0.98 -21.12
N PRO A 572 32.18 -1.33 -22.40
CA PRO A 572 31.47 -2.42 -23.06
C PRO A 572 31.59 -3.77 -22.35
N GLU A 573 32.80 -4.20 -21.99
CA GLU A 573 33.04 -5.54 -21.42
C GLU A 573 32.25 -5.83 -20.12
N PRO A 574 32.30 -4.98 -19.06
CA PRO A 574 31.56 -5.25 -17.84
C PRO A 574 30.04 -5.29 -18.07
N ILE A 575 29.53 -4.42 -18.94
CA ILE A 575 28.10 -4.36 -19.27
C ILE A 575 27.67 -5.59 -20.06
N LYS A 576 28.46 -6.02 -21.05
CA LYS A 576 28.19 -7.24 -21.82
C LYS A 576 28.16 -8.49 -20.93
N LYS A 577 29.07 -8.56 -19.95
CA LYS A 577 29.20 -9.71 -19.04
C LYS A 577 28.07 -9.77 -18.00
N LYS A 578 27.60 -8.61 -17.52
CA LYS A 578 26.68 -8.54 -16.36
C LYS A 578 25.22 -8.21 -16.71
N CYS A 579 24.94 -7.70 -17.91
CA CYS A 579 23.58 -7.32 -18.29
C CYS A 579 22.86 -8.41 -19.08
N LEU A 580 21.54 -8.46 -18.92
CA LEU A 580 20.64 -9.34 -19.69
C LEU A 580 20.60 -8.95 -21.17
N CYS A 581 20.59 -7.66 -21.44
CA CYS A 581 20.70 -7.11 -22.78
C CYS A 581 21.53 -5.83 -22.74
N TYR A 582 22.19 -5.55 -23.86
CA TYR A 582 23.08 -4.40 -23.99
C TYR A 582 23.06 -3.81 -25.40
N ALA A 583 23.43 -2.54 -25.48
CA ALA A 583 23.65 -1.81 -26.72
C ALA A 583 24.96 -1.02 -26.60
N VAL A 584 25.95 -1.38 -27.41
CA VAL A 584 27.22 -0.64 -27.53
C VAL A 584 26.99 0.60 -28.38
N ILE A 585 27.53 1.71 -27.90
CA ILE A 585 27.44 3.02 -28.52
C ILE A 585 28.82 3.62 -28.74
N GLU A 586 28.90 4.48 -29.75
CA GLU A 586 30.07 5.29 -30.10
C GLU A 586 29.64 6.75 -30.36
N PRO A 587 30.56 7.73 -30.28
CA PRO A 587 30.29 9.11 -30.66
C PRO A 587 29.78 9.29 -32.10
N GLY A 588 28.98 10.33 -32.31
CA GLY A 588 28.46 10.71 -33.64
C GLY A 588 27.05 10.16 -33.91
N GLY A 589 26.51 10.35 -35.11
CA GLY A 589 25.20 9.79 -35.47
C GLY A 589 24.01 10.62 -34.99
N SER A 590 23.10 10.02 -34.22
CA SER A 590 21.78 10.58 -33.89
C SER A 590 21.77 11.32 -32.53
N THR A 591 20.68 12.05 -32.25
CA THR A 591 20.47 12.70 -30.95
C THR A 591 20.28 11.68 -29.84
N MET A 592 20.55 12.06 -28.58
CA MET A 592 20.36 11.16 -27.42
C MET A 592 18.93 10.62 -27.31
N SER A 593 17.91 11.44 -27.64
CA SER A 593 16.51 11.01 -27.66
C SER A 593 16.28 9.90 -28.68
N ASP A 594 16.79 10.06 -29.90
CA ASP A 594 16.59 9.07 -30.96
C ASP A 594 17.36 7.78 -30.69
N VAL A 595 18.58 7.90 -30.13
CA VAL A 595 19.37 6.75 -29.68
C VAL A 595 18.66 6.03 -28.54
N GLY A 596 18.14 6.75 -27.55
CA GLY A 596 17.36 6.16 -26.46
C GLY A 596 16.14 5.38 -26.96
N LYS A 597 15.41 5.92 -27.96
CA LYS A 597 14.29 5.21 -28.60
C LYS A 597 14.75 3.94 -29.32
N LYS A 598 15.88 3.99 -30.03
CA LYS A 598 16.46 2.81 -30.70
C LYS A 598 16.86 1.73 -29.70
N ILE A 599 17.58 2.09 -28.64
CA ILE A 599 17.99 1.14 -27.59
C ILE A 599 16.77 0.52 -26.91
N ARG A 600 15.76 1.33 -26.56
CA ARG A 600 14.50 0.85 -25.99
C ARG A 600 13.82 -0.17 -26.90
N ALA A 601 13.70 0.13 -28.20
CA ALA A 601 13.07 -0.78 -29.15
C ALA A 601 13.80 -2.13 -29.26
N GLU A 602 15.12 -2.15 -29.09
CA GLU A 602 15.89 -3.39 -29.04
C GLU A 602 15.70 -4.15 -27.72
N PHE A 603 15.72 -3.45 -26.58
CA PHE A 603 15.56 -4.08 -25.26
C PHE A 603 14.15 -4.63 -25.03
N ASP A 604 13.13 -3.96 -25.57
CA ASP A 604 11.74 -4.41 -25.52
C ASP A 604 11.54 -5.76 -26.23
N LYS A 605 12.42 -6.14 -27.18
CA LYS A 605 12.39 -7.48 -27.81
C LYS A 605 12.86 -8.58 -26.87
N THR A 606 13.69 -8.24 -25.86
CA THR A 606 14.17 -9.19 -24.86
C THR A 606 13.12 -9.43 -23.78
N ASN A 607 12.45 -8.37 -23.30
CA ASN A 607 11.36 -8.48 -22.33
C ASN A 607 10.38 -7.31 -22.48
N GLU A 608 9.13 -7.59 -22.84
CA GLU A 608 8.10 -6.55 -23.00
C GLU A 608 7.77 -5.81 -21.70
N GLY A 609 8.03 -6.43 -20.54
CA GLY A 609 7.88 -5.84 -19.21
C GLY A 609 8.73 -4.59 -19.00
N PHE A 610 9.86 -4.44 -19.73
CA PHE A 610 10.72 -3.26 -19.66
C PHE A 610 9.98 -1.96 -20.02
N LYS A 611 8.94 -2.02 -20.87
CA LYS A 611 8.11 -0.85 -21.21
C LYS A 611 7.39 -0.25 -19.99
N LYS A 612 7.05 -1.07 -19.00
CA LYS A 612 6.39 -0.64 -17.76
C LYS A 612 7.39 -0.14 -16.73
N ILE A 613 8.64 -0.61 -16.80
CA ILE A 613 9.69 -0.33 -15.81
C ILE A 613 10.47 0.94 -16.18
N PHE A 614 10.86 1.11 -17.45
CA PHE A 614 11.72 2.21 -17.90
C PHE A 614 10.99 3.16 -18.85
N LEU A 615 11.06 4.45 -18.54
CA LEU A 615 10.61 5.53 -19.41
C LEU A 615 11.72 5.91 -20.40
N ILE A 616 11.35 6.61 -21.47
CA ILE A 616 12.34 7.07 -22.46
C ILE A 616 13.44 7.96 -21.85
N ASP A 617 13.08 8.76 -20.84
CA ASP A 617 14.00 9.64 -20.13
C ASP A 617 15.08 8.85 -19.37
N ASP A 618 14.81 7.62 -18.95
CA ASP A 618 15.79 6.75 -18.30
C ASP A 618 16.90 6.36 -19.29
N TYR A 619 16.52 5.96 -20.50
CA TYR A 619 17.46 5.67 -21.59
C TYR A 619 18.30 6.89 -21.94
N VAL A 620 17.67 8.06 -22.08
CA VAL A 620 18.38 9.32 -22.37
C VAL A 620 19.35 9.67 -21.24
N ARG A 621 18.93 9.48 -19.99
CA ARG A 621 19.75 9.76 -18.81
C ARG A 621 20.97 8.82 -18.68
N ALA A 622 20.88 7.60 -19.19
CA ALA A 622 21.99 6.65 -19.18
C ALA A 622 23.12 7.05 -20.16
N LEU A 623 22.77 7.69 -21.27
CA LEU A 623 23.71 8.04 -22.33
C LEU A 623 24.76 9.09 -21.90
N PRO A 624 25.96 9.07 -22.51
CA PRO A 624 26.88 10.20 -22.46
C PRO A 624 26.24 11.41 -23.15
N THR A 625 26.55 12.63 -22.69
CA THR A 625 26.05 13.82 -23.37
C THR A 625 26.82 14.00 -24.69
N GLY A 626 26.09 14.16 -25.79
CA GLY A 626 26.61 14.19 -27.16
C GLY A 626 25.75 13.34 -28.10
N SER A 627 26.05 13.38 -29.41
CA SER A 627 25.43 12.45 -30.35
C SER A 627 26.04 11.05 -30.19
N SER A 628 25.21 10.03 -30.39
CA SER A 628 25.63 8.63 -30.32
C SER A 628 25.07 7.82 -31.49
N LYS A 629 25.81 6.78 -31.88
CA LYS A 629 25.36 5.74 -32.80
C LYS A 629 25.44 4.40 -32.06
N VAL A 630 24.41 3.57 -32.23
CA VAL A 630 24.43 2.18 -31.76
C VAL A 630 25.23 1.37 -32.77
N THR A 631 26.24 0.64 -32.31
CA THR A 631 27.14 -0.15 -33.17
C THR A 631 26.97 -1.65 -33.01
N GLU A 632 26.51 -2.09 -31.85
CA GLU A 632 26.29 -3.50 -31.53
C GLU A 632 25.15 -3.61 -30.52
N THR A 633 24.33 -4.64 -30.62
CA THR A 633 23.33 -5.00 -29.61
C THR A 633 23.42 -6.49 -29.33
N GLY A 634 23.25 -6.89 -28.08
CA GLY A 634 23.25 -8.29 -27.68
C GLY A 634 22.29 -8.54 -26.54
N SER A 635 21.92 -9.80 -26.39
CA SER A 635 21.11 -10.29 -25.28
C SER A 635 21.65 -11.64 -24.82
N SER A 636 21.88 -11.76 -23.53
CA SER A 636 22.15 -13.01 -22.83
C SER A 636 20.86 -13.83 -22.87
N LYS A 637 20.83 -14.97 -23.58
CA LYS A 637 19.76 -15.95 -23.38
C LYS A 637 19.94 -16.50 -21.97
N VAL A 638 19.22 -15.95 -21.00
CA VAL A 638 19.09 -16.60 -19.70
C VAL A 638 18.26 -17.86 -19.96
N THR A 639 18.92 -19.01 -20.03
CA THR A 639 18.27 -20.27 -19.69
C THR A 639 17.83 -20.16 -18.24
N GLU A 640 16.54 -20.33 -17.99
CA GLU A 640 15.96 -20.49 -16.66
C GLU A 640 16.54 -21.74 -16.00
N THR A 641 17.73 -21.65 -15.38
CA THR A 641 18.24 -22.58 -14.37
C THR A 641 19.46 -21.93 -13.73
N ASP A 642 19.27 -21.30 -12.58
CA ASP A 642 19.94 -21.66 -11.30
C ASP A 642 19.31 -20.87 -10.14
#